data_AF-A0A6P8IF20-F1
#
_entry.id   AF-A0A6P8IF20-F1
#
_cell.length_a   1.000
_cell.length_b   1.000
_cell.length_c   1.000
_cell.angle_alpha   90.00
_cell.angle_beta   90.00
_cell.angle_gamma   90.00
#
_symmetry.space_group_name_H-M   'P 1'
#
loop_
_entity.id
_entity.type
_entity.pdbx_description
1 polymer ?
#
loop_
_entity_poly.entity_id
_entity_poly.type
_entity_poly.pdbx_seq_one_letter_code
_entity_poly.pdbx_strand_id
1 'polypeptide(L)'
;MTTQGIQLPSFLRVAAERQKHSITNRNGEKFKLEAPSPSSLVYVQDCKDCECELQRKAMKVIVEGCKDCVFNIDSTLITGMIEVLNCENFTINVNENGAIMTLTVDGSKNVKVNALRSDQFDSIYSHRSSGMEVVVGKENPTKLAVVVDEDPDRQYIVHWEKEGDSVKLICDKVIRDGIYPTTEKQLAETIAKEREMSERMAAMMVDGMKVTQKPKKSKASVKQAEAQSQLPKNKPQPKPTKPQATNPPNKIKPPSKPKPQKPSKHKPKPKPQAKPSKHRPAPNIEEDDDKKEFFESEEDLTAKLDTLCQWIKDSKHCIVFTGAGISTSTGIRDFRSGMNTVLKTGPGKCELQAKGATKSSLTKVNVLKAVPSVAHMVLVKLHQEGLVKFTVNQNTDGLHLRSGIPADQLAELHGNTNLEKCTKCGAKYLRDFRTRNAQGVHKHRTGRFCDNFMCRGHLVDSIINFGEDLPEDDLDRAFDEAGKSDLCIVLGSSLRVTPAADVPESVMEKGGKLVICNLQKTPLNDGCALEIHKQIDDVMVGLATRLGLEIPQFTVKRRLAVMVTEKDITIQGLDVALDTPYSFMRQVEVKLMQKHDGKYKEIVKEVLTKEPYSIAIPKMTRLSPQNPVKGEICLGLQGHYGEPDFTLPATIDKPGRTVYLLSYNLCDGTWNVEDLQ
;
A
#
# COMPACT_ATOMS: atom_id res chain seq x y z
N MET A 1 32.07 -25.77 12.32
CA MET A 1 32.37 -24.45 12.90
C MET A 1 31.06 -23.79 13.27
N THR A 2 31.01 -23.00 14.35
CA THR A 2 29.77 -22.35 14.83
C THR A 2 29.48 -21.08 14.05
N THR A 3 28.29 -20.99 13.43
CA THR A 3 27.77 -19.76 12.83
C THR A 3 27.37 -18.76 13.91
N GLN A 4 27.86 -17.53 13.82
CA GLN A 4 27.42 -16.44 14.70
C GLN A 4 26.07 -15.88 14.22
N GLY A 5 25.25 -15.42 15.16
CA GLY A 5 23.82 -15.16 14.91
C GLY A 5 23.54 -13.86 14.15
N ILE A 6 22.79 -13.96 13.05
CA ILE A 6 22.04 -12.84 12.48
C ILE A 6 20.83 -12.58 13.38
N GLN A 7 20.75 -11.38 13.96
CA GLN A 7 19.70 -11.04 14.92
C GLN A 7 18.43 -10.56 14.19
N LEU A 8 17.49 -11.50 13.97
CA LEU A 8 16.23 -11.22 13.28
C LEU A 8 15.42 -10.07 13.92
N PRO A 9 14.75 -9.21 13.12
CA PRO A 9 13.87 -8.15 13.60
C PRO A 9 12.80 -8.62 14.59
N SER A 10 12.37 -7.71 15.47
CA SER A 10 11.43 -7.98 16.56
C SER A 10 10.08 -8.55 16.09
N PHE A 11 9.57 -8.13 14.92
CA PHE A 11 8.33 -8.66 14.34
C PHE A 11 8.47 -10.10 13.81
N LEU A 12 9.65 -10.48 13.30
CA LEU A 12 9.94 -11.85 12.83
C LEU A 12 10.04 -12.85 13.99
N ARG A 13 10.51 -12.41 15.17
CA ARG A 13 10.43 -13.21 16.40
C ARG A 13 8.97 -13.58 16.78
N VAL A 14 8.00 -12.72 16.48
CA VAL A 14 6.56 -13.00 16.72
C VAL A 14 5.97 -13.98 15.69
N ALA A 15 6.70 -14.34 14.63
CA ALA A 15 6.31 -15.41 13.71
C ALA A 15 6.87 -16.79 14.10
N ALA A 16 8.07 -16.84 14.71
CA ALA A 16 8.82 -18.07 14.93
C ALA A 16 8.26 -19.01 16.02
N GLU A 17 7.71 -18.46 17.11
CA GLU A 17 7.18 -19.24 18.25
C GLU A 17 5.72 -18.89 18.56
N ARG A 18 4.81 -19.22 17.64
CA ARG A 18 3.36 -19.08 17.87
C ARG A 18 2.79 -20.36 18.48
N GLN A 19 2.24 -20.25 19.69
CA GLN A 19 1.55 -21.37 20.33
C GLN A 19 0.31 -21.77 19.51
N LYS A 20 0.38 -22.95 18.89
CA LYS A 20 -0.78 -23.66 18.35
C LYS A 20 -1.48 -24.38 19.49
N HIS A 21 -2.81 -24.31 19.53
CA HIS A 21 -3.64 -25.08 20.44
C HIS A 21 -4.63 -25.90 19.61
N SER A 22 -4.39 -27.21 19.53
CA SER A 22 -5.18 -28.13 18.73
C SER A 22 -6.04 -29.02 19.63
N ILE A 23 -7.32 -29.10 19.32
CA ILE A 23 -8.27 -30.05 19.89
C ILE A 23 -8.73 -30.94 18.74
N THR A 24 -8.56 -32.26 18.85
CA THR A 24 -8.92 -33.18 17.76
C THR A 24 -9.68 -34.41 18.27
N ASN A 25 -10.48 -35.03 17.40
CA ASN A 25 -11.10 -36.35 17.59
C ASN A 25 -11.98 -36.52 18.85
N ARG A 26 -12.59 -35.44 19.37
CA ARG A 26 -13.57 -35.53 20.47
C ARG A 26 -14.92 -36.03 19.99
N ASN A 27 -15.69 -36.69 20.86
CA ASN A 27 -16.99 -37.25 20.52
C ASN A 27 -17.99 -37.10 21.68
N GLY A 28 -19.15 -36.47 21.43
CA GLY A 28 -20.22 -36.30 22.42
C GLY A 28 -19.91 -35.36 23.60
N GLU A 29 -18.83 -34.58 23.51
CA GLU A 29 -18.31 -33.78 24.63
C GLU A 29 -18.85 -32.35 24.66
N LYS A 30 -19.10 -31.84 25.87
CA LYS A 30 -19.26 -30.39 26.11
C LYS A 30 -17.99 -29.86 26.76
N PHE A 31 -17.29 -28.92 26.11
CA PHE A 31 -16.00 -28.40 26.61
C PHE A 31 -15.82 -26.90 26.38
N LYS A 32 -14.95 -26.30 27.21
CA LYS A 32 -14.56 -24.89 27.10
C LYS A 32 -13.17 -24.80 26.45
N LEU A 33 -13.03 -23.87 25.51
CA LEU A 33 -11.80 -23.62 24.79
C LEU A 33 -11.15 -22.34 25.32
N GLU A 34 -10.12 -22.52 26.14
CA GLU A 34 -9.30 -21.45 26.67
C GLU A 34 -7.99 -21.38 25.87
N ALA A 35 -7.88 -20.40 24.97
CA ALA A 35 -6.66 -20.15 24.22
C ALA A 35 -5.48 -19.87 25.19
N PRO A 36 -4.32 -20.56 25.05
CA PRO A 36 -3.17 -20.37 25.95
C PRO A 36 -2.67 -18.93 26.02
N SER A 37 -2.80 -18.19 24.92
CA SER A 37 -2.50 -16.76 24.82
C SER A 37 -3.45 -16.06 23.84
N PRO A 38 -3.64 -14.74 23.95
CA PRO A 38 -4.39 -13.96 22.96
C PRO A 38 -3.82 -14.06 21.53
N SER A 39 -2.52 -14.37 21.38
CA SER A 39 -1.83 -14.56 20.09
C SER A 39 -1.86 -16.02 19.58
N SER A 40 -2.54 -16.94 20.28
CA SER A 40 -2.59 -18.36 19.88
C SER A 40 -3.41 -18.60 18.62
N LEU A 41 -2.98 -19.57 17.82
CA LEU A 41 -3.77 -20.18 16.74
C LEU A 41 -4.54 -21.37 17.31
N VAL A 42 -5.86 -21.36 17.20
CA VAL A 42 -6.73 -22.44 17.67
C VAL A 42 -7.16 -23.33 16.50
N TYR A 43 -7.03 -24.63 16.66
CA TYR A 43 -7.51 -25.65 15.72
C TYR A 43 -8.51 -26.57 16.44
N VAL A 44 -9.66 -26.82 15.82
CA VAL A 44 -10.65 -27.82 16.25
C VAL A 44 -10.89 -28.76 15.07
N GLN A 45 -10.46 -30.02 15.17
CA GLN A 45 -10.42 -30.93 14.02
C GLN A 45 -11.13 -32.26 14.31
N ASP A 46 -11.83 -32.84 13.35
CA ASP A 46 -12.42 -34.19 13.39
C ASP A 46 -13.37 -34.48 14.59
N CYS A 47 -13.92 -33.44 15.22
CA CYS A 47 -14.80 -33.57 16.39
C CYS A 47 -16.24 -33.87 15.97
N LYS A 48 -16.96 -34.67 16.78
CA LYS A 48 -18.33 -35.16 16.49
C LYS A 48 -19.26 -34.97 17.67
N ASP A 49 -20.51 -34.59 17.43
CA ASP A 49 -21.56 -34.48 18.45
C ASP A 49 -21.16 -33.57 19.65
N CYS A 50 -20.26 -32.60 19.44
CA CYS A 50 -19.64 -31.80 20.48
C CYS A 50 -20.25 -30.39 20.60
N GLU A 51 -20.27 -29.85 21.82
CA GLU A 51 -20.52 -28.43 22.08
C GLU A 51 -19.28 -27.77 22.68
N CYS A 52 -18.76 -26.75 22.02
CA CYS A 52 -17.52 -26.06 22.39
C CYS A 52 -17.78 -24.58 22.66
N GLU A 53 -17.24 -24.04 23.75
CA GLU A 53 -17.38 -22.64 24.14
C GLU A 53 -16.03 -21.91 24.18
N LEU A 54 -15.82 -20.95 23.27
CA LEU A 54 -14.61 -20.10 23.25
C LEU A 54 -14.71 -18.98 24.30
N GLN A 55 -14.01 -19.17 25.43
CA GLN A 55 -14.08 -18.25 26.58
C GLN A 55 -12.97 -17.19 26.64
N ARG A 56 -11.88 -17.34 25.86
CA ARG A 56 -10.76 -16.39 25.81
C ARG A 56 -10.50 -15.90 24.40
N LYS A 57 -9.94 -14.69 24.30
CA LYS A 57 -9.42 -14.15 23.03
C LYS A 57 -8.38 -15.11 22.46
N ALA A 58 -8.52 -15.44 21.18
CA ALA A 58 -7.50 -16.10 20.36
C ALA A 58 -7.15 -15.22 19.17
N MET A 59 -6.08 -15.54 18.45
CA MET A 59 -5.72 -14.77 17.26
C MET A 59 -6.65 -15.08 16.10
N LYS A 60 -6.84 -16.38 15.82
CA LYS A 60 -7.67 -16.97 14.77
C LYS A 60 -8.14 -18.36 15.22
N VAL A 61 -9.33 -18.78 14.81
CA VAL A 61 -9.82 -20.16 14.97
C VAL A 61 -9.93 -20.82 13.59
N ILE A 62 -9.55 -22.09 13.50
CA ILE A 62 -9.73 -22.94 12.32
C ILE A 62 -10.48 -24.19 12.79
N VAL A 63 -11.63 -24.48 12.18
CA VAL A 63 -12.44 -25.68 12.41
C VAL A 63 -12.41 -26.53 11.16
N GLU A 64 -12.12 -27.82 11.28
CA GLU A 64 -11.91 -28.71 10.14
C GLU A 64 -12.53 -30.09 10.37
N GLY A 65 -13.23 -30.67 9.39
CA GLY A 65 -13.75 -32.05 9.45
C GLY A 65 -14.75 -32.32 10.57
N CYS A 66 -15.25 -31.29 11.27
CA CYS A 66 -16.13 -31.44 12.42
C CYS A 66 -17.58 -31.67 11.98
N LYS A 67 -18.30 -32.54 12.69
CA LYS A 67 -19.65 -32.98 12.31
C LYS A 67 -20.64 -32.91 13.48
N ASP A 68 -21.85 -32.44 13.22
CA ASP A 68 -22.94 -32.35 14.21
C ASP A 68 -22.53 -31.60 15.49
N CYS A 69 -21.77 -30.50 15.32
CA CYS A 69 -21.13 -29.75 16.41
C CYS A 69 -21.65 -28.32 16.54
N VAL A 70 -21.62 -27.79 17.77
CA VAL A 70 -22.00 -26.42 18.13
C VAL A 70 -20.80 -25.66 18.70
N PHE A 71 -20.56 -24.44 18.21
CA PHE A 71 -19.43 -23.60 18.59
C PHE A 71 -19.91 -22.23 19.08
N ASN A 72 -19.97 -22.09 20.40
CA ASN A 72 -20.39 -20.89 21.10
C ASN A 72 -19.20 -19.94 21.28
N ILE A 73 -19.34 -18.68 20.92
CA ILE A 73 -18.30 -17.66 20.97
C ILE A 73 -18.77 -16.51 21.86
N ASP A 74 -18.21 -16.43 23.07
CA ASP A 74 -18.44 -15.30 24.00
C ASP A 74 -17.16 -14.50 24.23
N SER A 75 -16.30 -14.44 23.21
CA SER A 75 -15.05 -13.66 23.24
C SER A 75 -14.68 -13.10 21.86
N THR A 76 -13.97 -11.98 21.84
CA THR A 76 -13.48 -11.34 20.61
C THR A 76 -12.15 -11.95 20.16
N LEU A 77 -12.01 -12.28 18.88
CA LEU A 77 -10.74 -12.68 18.27
C LEU A 77 -9.86 -11.47 17.89
N ILE A 78 -8.54 -11.59 17.94
CA ILE A 78 -7.64 -10.46 17.60
C ILE A 78 -7.70 -10.09 16.12
N THR A 79 -7.68 -11.06 15.20
CA THR A 79 -7.87 -10.76 13.76
C THR A 79 -9.34 -10.78 13.34
N GLY A 80 -10.24 -11.17 14.25
CA GLY A 80 -11.64 -11.41 13.94
C GLY A 80 -11.91 -12.61 13.02
N MET A 81 -10.93 -13.49 12.74
CA MET A 81 -11.07 -14.53 11.70
C MET A 81 -11.43 -15.91 12.24
N ILE A 82 -12.44 -16.53 11.63
CA ILE A 82 -12.75 -17.96 11.76
C ILE A 82 -12.78 -18.61 10.38
N GLU A 83 -12.21 -19.80 10.25
CA GLU A 83 -12.36 -20.68 9.09
C GLU A 83 -13.10 -21.97 9.51
N VAL A 84 -14.06 -22.41 8.69
CA VAL A 84 -14.79 -23.67 8.80
C VAL A 84 -14.58 -24.44 7.50
N LEU A 85 -13.92 -25.59 7.59
CA LEU A 85 -13.40 -26.35 6.45
C LEU A 85 -13.97 -27.78 6.48
N ASN A 86 -14.61 -28.23 5.41
CA ASN A 86 -15.09 -29.61 5.25
C ASN A 86 -15.98 -30.12 6.42
N CYS A 87 -16.75 -29.24 7.06
CA CYS A 87 -17.60 -29.56 8.23
C CYS A 87 -19.05 -29.89 7.81
N GLU A 88 -19.81 -30.61 8.65
CA GLU A 88 -21.20 -31.00 8.39
C GLU A 88 -22.10 -30.70 9.59
N ASN A 89 -23.28 -30.12 9.37
CA ASN A 89 -24.27 -29.77 10.42
C ASN A 89 -23.65 -28.91 11.54
N PHE A 90 -22.83 -27.92 11.17
CA PHE A 90 -22.03 -27.14 12.11
C PHE A 90 -22.71 -25.81 12.48
N THR A 91 -22.93 -25.54 13.77
CA THR A 91 -23.57 -24.29 14.24
C THR A 91 -22.58 -23.39 14.96
N ILE A 92 -22.50 -22.13 14.55
CA ILE A 92 -21.78 -21.05 15.25
C ILE A 92 -22.80 -20.15 15.96
N ASN A 93 -22.61 -19.92 17.26
CA ASN A 93 -23.38 -18.96 18.04
C ASN A 93 -22.47 -17.82 18.52
N VAL A 94 -22.70 -16.60 18.07
CA VAL A 94 -21.96 -15.41 18.51
C VAL A 94 -22.72 -14.75 19.66
N ASN A 95 -22.33 -15.09 20.88
CA ASN A 95 -22.95 -14.65 22.12
C ASN A 95 -22.67 -13.16 22.39
N GLU A 96 -23.19 -12.60 23.49
CA GLU A 96 -23.26 -11.15 23.71
C GLU A 96 -21.88 -10.44 23.68
N ASN A 97 -20.83 -11.13 24.17
CA ASN A 97 -19.46 -10.64 24.21
C ASN A 97 -18.62 -11.11 22.99
N GLY A 98 -19.18 -11.96 22.13
CA GLY A 98 -18.54 -12.47 20.92
C GLY A 98 -18.55 -11.47 19.75
N ALA A 99 -17.50 -11.51 18.93
CA ALA A 99 -17.48 -10.89 17.60
C ALA A 99 -16.44 -11.54 16.69
N ILE A 100 -16.78 -11.67 15.40
CA ILE A 100 -16.00 -12.30 14.33
C ILE A 100 -15.99 -11.33 13.14
N MET A 101 -14.90 -10.59 12.88
CA MET A 101 -14.85 -9.70 11.72
C MET A 101 -15.09 -10.44 10.39
N THR A 102 -14.51 -11.63 10.22
CA THR A 102 -14.63 -12.41 8.98
C THR A 102 -14.76 -13.90 9.28
N LEU A 103 -15.82 -14.52 8.77
CA LEU A 103 -15.98 -15.97 8.74
C LEU A 103 -15.77 -16.47 7.30
N THR A 104 -15.04 -17.57 7.14
CA THR A 104 -14.91 -18.28 5.86
C THR A 104 -15.42 -19.71 6.02
N VAL A 105 -16.27 -20.15 5.11
CA VAL A 105 -16.85 -21.50 5.05
C VAL A 105 -16.49 -22.13 3.71
N ASP A 106 -15.70 -23.21 3.73
CA ASP A 106 -15.27 -23.95 2.53
C ASP A 106 -15.58 -25.45 2.65
N GLY A 107 -16.02 -26.07 1.56
CA GLY A 107 -16.32 -27.51 1.48
C GLY A 107 -17.38 -28.05 2.45
N SER A 108 -18.16 -27.18 3.11
CA SER A 108 -18.95 -27.53 4.31
C SER A 108 -20.46 -27.56 4.05
N LYS A 109 -21.21 -28.35 4.83
CA LYS A 109 -22.66 -28.57 4.64
C LYS A 109 -23.45 -28.20 5.88
N ASN A 110 -24.62 -27.59 5.68
CA ASN A 110 -25.58 -27.23 6.73
C ASN A 110 -24.96 -26.36 7.84
N VAL A 111 -24.20 -25.33 7.46
CA VAL A 111 -23.52 -24.44 8.41
C VAL A 111 -24.46 -23.32 8.86
N LYS A 112 -24.76 -23.25 10.15
CA LYS A 112 -25.64 -22.22 10.73
C LYS A 112 -24.82 -21.17 11.47
N VAL A 113 -25.10 -19.89 11.27
CA VAL A 113 -24.42 -18.76 11.93
C VAL A 113 -25.46 -17.87 12.60
N ASN A 114 -25.51 -17.90 13.93
CA ASN A 114 -26.42 -17.09 14.73
C ASN A 114 -25.65 -15.94 15.40
N ALA A 115 -26.06 -14.70 15.16
CA ALA A 115 -25.55 -13.50 15.83
C ALA A 115 -26.70 -12.70 16.47
N LEU A 116 -26.38 -11.87 17.46
CA LEU A 116 -27.37 -11.10 18.22
C LEU A 116 -27.50 -9.65 17.72
N ARG A 117 -26.47 -9.13 17.05
CA ARG A 117 -26.36 -7.76 16.53
C ARG A 117 -25.55 -7.72 15.23
N SER A 118 -25.69 -6.66 14.45
CA SER A 118 -24.99 -6.49 13.16
C SER A 118 -23.50 -6.10 13.30
N ASP A 119 -23.08 -5.52 14.42
CA ASP A 119 -21.66 -5.18 14.69
C ASP A 119 -20.79 -6.41 15.00
N GLN A 120 -21.40 -7.59 15.15
CA GLN A 120 -20.69 -8.81 15.51
C GLN A 120 -19.99 -9.51 14.34
N PHE A 121 -20.26 -9.11 13.09
CA PHE A 121 -19.46 -9.50 11.92
C PHE A 121 -19.55 -8.50 10.75
N ASP A 122 -18.50 -8.43 9.93
CA ASP A 122 -18.43 -7.56 8.74
C ASP A 122 -18.79 -8.35 7.46
N SER A 123 -18.25 -9.56 7.31
CA SER A 123 -18.49 -10.44 6.15
C SER A 123 -18.39 -11.93 6.47
N ILE A 124 -19.18 -12.74 5.76
CA ILE A 124 -19.10 -14.21 5.75
C ILE A 124 -18.91 -14.67 4.30
N TYR A 125 -17.84 -15.41 4.04
CA TYR A 125 -17.54 -16.00 2.72
C TYR A 125 -17.97 -17.47 2.70
N SER A 126 -18.65 -17.89 1.63
CA SER A 126 -19.03 -19.28 1.39
C SER A 126 -18.49 -19.75 0.04
N HIS A 127 -17.93 -20.96 -0.01
CA HIS A 127 -17.31 -21.55 -1.19
C HIS A 127 -17.44 -23.08 -1.12
N ARG A 128 -17.80 -23.77 -2.22
CA ARG A 128 -18.02 -25.24 -2.25
C ARG A 128 -18.89 -25.80 -1.11
N SER A 129 -19.78 -24.97 -0.56
CA SER A 129 -20.51 -25.23 0.68
C SER A 129 -22.00 -25.08 0.45
N SER A 130 -22.86 -25.85 1.13
CA SER A 130 -24.31 -25.82 0.88
C SER A 130 -25.14 -25.81 2.15
N GLY A 131 -26.38 -25.32 2.04
CA GLY A 131 -27.32 -25.24 3.18
C GLY A 131 -26.91 -24.26 4.29
N MET A 132 -26.18 -23.18 3.97
CA MET A 132 -25.74 -22.21 4.98
C MET A 132 -26.89 -21.28 5.38
N GLU A 133 -27.09 -21.03 6.68
CA GLU A 133 -28.12 -20.09 7.19
C GLU A 133 -27.46 -19.06 8.12
N VAL A 134 -27.72 -17.77 7.87
CA VAL A 134 -27.28 -16.67 8.73
C VAL A 134 -28.49 -16.02 9.39
N VAL A 135 -28.45 -15.87 10.72
CA VAL A 135 -29.54 -15.32 11.54
C VAL A 135 -28.99 -14.21 12.42
N VAL A 136 -29.58 -13.01 12.38
CA VAL A 136 -29.12 -11.86 13.18
C VAL A 136 -30.28 -11.19 13.93
N GLY A 137 -30.20 -11.17 15.26
CA GLY A 137 -31.14 -10.46 16.13
C GLY A 137 -31.95 -11.37 17.06
N LYS A 138 -32.26 -10.89 18.28
CA LYS A 138 -33.06 -11.64 19.27
C LYS A 138 -34.58 -11.50 19.05
N GLU A 139 -35.08 -10.26 19.04
CA GLU A 139 -36.53 -9.97 19.09
C GLU A 139 -37.19 -9.96 17.70
N ASN A 140 -36.45 -9.54 16.67
CA ASN A 140 -36.83 -9.61 15.26
C ASN A 140 -35.64 -10.15 14.45
N PRO A 141 -35.46 -11.49 14.36
CA PRO A 141 -34.31 -12.09 13.68
C PRO A 141 -34.38 -11.86 12.16
N THR A 142 -33.41 -11.12 11.63
CA THR A 142 -33.12 -11.08 10.19
C THR A 142 -32.54 -12.43 9.81
N LYS A 143 -33.29 -13.21 9.03
CA LYS A 143 -32.85 -14.52 8.50
C LYS A 143 -32.47 -14.39 7.04
N LEU A 144 -31.32 -14.97 6.69
CA LEU A 144 -30.84 -15.10 5.32
C LEU A 144 -30.37 -16.53 5.10
N ALA A 145 -31.18 -17.31 4.39
CA ALA A 145 -30.78 -18.63 3.90
C ALA A 145 -29.90 -18.44 2.65
N VAL A 146 -28.69 -18.96 2.69
CA VAL A 146 -27.73 -18.93 1.60
C VAL A 146 -27.81 -20.26 0.85
N VAL A 147 -28.73 -20.29 -0.11
CA VAL A 147 -28.83 -21.37 -1.09
C VAL A 147 -27.71 -21.16 -2.11
N VAL A 148 -26.60 -21.85 -1.88
CA VAL A 148 -25.49 -21.96 -2.83
C VAL A 148 -25.91 -22.89 -3.98
N ASP A 149 -25.64 -22.49 -5.22
CA ASP A 149 -25.86 -23.32 -6.41
C ASP A 149 -24.89 -24.52 -6.39
N GLU A 150 -25.22 -25.67 -6.99
CA GLU A 150 -24.39 -26.91 -6.88
C GLU A 150 -23.06 -26.87 -7.68
N ASP A 151 -22.70 -25.68 -8.17
CA ASP A 151 -21.52 -25.37 -8.96
C ASP A 151 -20.27 -25.24 -8.07
N PRO A 152 -19.27 -26.15 -8.19
CA PRO A 152 -18.12 -26.20 -7.29
C PRO A 152 -17.13 -25.04 -7.48
N ASP A 153 -17.24 -24.25 -8.54
CA ASP A 153 -16.34 -23.14 -8.86
C ASP A 153 -16.92 -21.77 -8.46
N ARG A 154 -17.94 -21.72 -7.59
CA ARG A 154 -18.59 -20.47 -7.14
C ARG A 154 -18.30 -20.09 -5.70
N GLN A 155 -17.90 -18.83 -5.52
CA GLN A 155 -17.90 -18.13 -4.24
C GLN A 155 -19.17 -17.28 -4.06
N TYR A 156 -19.61 -17.15 -2.81
CA TYR A 156 -20.68 -16.27 -2.36
C TYR A 156 -20.18 -15.43 -1.17
N ILE A 157 -20.67 -14.20 -1.06
CA ILE A 157 -20.37 -13.31 0.07
C ILE A 157 -21.68 -12.84 0.73
N VAL A 158 -21.80 -13.08 2.03
CA VAL A 158 -22.81 -12.46 2.87
C VAL A 158 -22.18 -11.23 3.54
N HIS A 159 -22.82 -10.08 3.39
CA HIS A 159 -22.36 -8.84 4.02
C HIS A 159 -23.50 -7.86 4.27
N TRP A 160 -23.19 -6.78 4.97
CA TRP A 160 -24.11 -5.67 5.19
C TRP A 160 -24.15 -4.71 4.00
N GLU A 161 -25.36 -4.29 3.64
CA GLU A 161 -25.63 -3.17 2.74
C GLU A 161 -26.36 -2.06 3.50
N LYS A 162 -26.05 -0.79 3.22
CA LYS A 162 -26.71 0.36 3.85
C LYS A 162 -27.87 0.85 2.98
N GLU A 163 -29.09 0.70 3.48
CA GLU A 163 -30.34 1.09 2.82
C GLU A 163 -30.98 2.23 3.62
N GLY A 164 -30.75 3.49 3.20
CA GLY A 164 -31.11 4.68 3.97
C GLY A 164 -30.31 4.78 5.27
N ASP A 165 -30.97 4.90 6.42
CA ASP A 165 -30.35 4.80 7.75
C ASP A 165 -30.39 3.38 8.34
N SER A 166 -30.93 2.40 7.60
CA SER A 166 -30.95 0.99 7.99
C SER A 166 -29.77 0.21 7.39
N VAL A 167 -29.49 -0.97 7.95
CA VAL A 167 -28.58 -1.96 7.35
C VAL A 167 -29.32 -3.27 7.10
N LYS A 168 -29.00 -3.89 5.97
CA LYS A 168 -29.64 -5.11 5.46
C LYS A 168 -28.58 -6.16 5.20
N LEU A 169 -28.87 -7.39 5.58
CA LEU A 169 -27.99 -8.52 5.28
C LEU A 169 -28.33 -9.01 3.87
N ILE A 170 -27.34 -9.04 2.98
CA ILE A 170 -27.49 -9.56 1.61
C ILE A 170 -26.48 -10.67 1.33
N CYS A 171 -26.84 -11.60 0.44
CA CYS A 171 -25.94 -12.62 -0.08
C CYS A 171 -25.76 -12.39 -1.59
N ASP A 172 -24.56 -11.99 -1.97
CA ASP A 172 -24.20 -11.71 -3.36
C ASP A 172 -23.36 -12.85 -3.92
N LYS A 173 -23.68 -13.30 -5.14
CA LYS A 173 -22.86 -14.25 -5.90
C LYS A 173 -21.65 -13.54 -6.49
N VAL A 174 -20.47 -14.17 -6.38
CA VAL A 174 -19.24 -13.69 -7.01
C VAL A 174 -19.19 -14.14 -8.48
N ILE A 175 -18.94 -13.20 -9.40
CA ILE A 175 -18.61 -13.50 -10.82
C ILE A 175 -17.11 -13.74 -10.95
N ARG A 176 -16.31 -12.87 -10.32
CA ARG A 176 -14.86 -12.82 -10.52
C ARG A 176 -14.13 -13.31 -9.29
N ASP A 177 -13.89 -14.62 -9.26
CA ASP A 177 -12.90 -15.19 -8.35
C ASP A 177 -11.48 -14.70 -8.69
N GLY A 178 -10.66 -14.59 -7.65
CA GLY A 178 -9.37 -13.92 -7.68
C GLY A 178 -9.13 -13.12 -6.41
N ILE A 179 -8.42 -12.00 -6.53
CA ILE A 179 -8.01 -11.18 -5.39
C ILE A 179 -9.19 -10.36 -4.84
N TYR A 180 -9.96 -9.65 -5.68
CA TYR A 180 -11.24 -9.01 -5.34
C TYR A 180 -12.43 -9.78 -5.93
N PRO A 181 -13.37 -10.27 -5.11
CA PRO A 181 -14.65 -10.76 -5.63
C PRO A 181 -15.48 -9.58 -6.15
N THR A 182 -15.77 -9.58 -7.46
CA THR A 182 -16.78 -8.70 -8.05
C THR A 182 -18.11 -9.44 -8.10
N THR A 183 -19.18 -8.84 -7.58
CA THR A 183 -20.49 -9.51 -7.48
C THR A 183 -21.37 -9.27 -8.71
N GLU A 184 -22.37 -10.13 -8.93
CA GLU A 184 -23.34 -9.96 -10.02
C GLU A 184 -24.04 -8.60 -9.97
N LYS A 185 -24.41 -8.16 -8.77
CA LYS A 185 -25.02 -6.85 -8.52
C LYS A 185 -24.08 -5.70 -8.86
N GLN A 186 -22.82 -5.76 -8.44
CA GLN A 186 -21.82 -4.72 -8.71
C GLN A 186 -21.53 -4.58 -10.22
N LEU A 187 -21.52 -5.69 -10.98
CA LEU A 187 -21.39 -5.63 -12.43
C LEU A 187 -22.63 -5.01 -13.07
N ALA A 188 -23.84 -5.44 -12.69
CA ALA A 188 -25.09 -4.90 -13.22
C ALA A 188 -25.24 -3.40 -12.95
N GLU A 189 -24.89 -2.95 -11.74
CA GLU A 189 -24.85 -1.53 -11.38
C GLU A 189 -23.82 -0.74 -12.19
N THR A 190 -22.68 -1.35 -12.56
CA THR A 190 -21.64 -0.68 -13.35
C THR A 190 -22.13 -0.48 -14.79
N ILE A 191 -22.68 -1.53 -15.41
CA ILE A 191 -23.30 -1.47 -16.74
C ILE A 191 -24.45 -0.46 -16.77
N ALA A 192 -25.28 -0.40 -15.73
CA ALA A 192 -26.36 0.59 -15.63
C ALA A 192 -25.84 2.04 -15.56
N LYS A 193 -24.75 2.29 -14.81
CA LYS A 193 -24.13 3.62 -14.68
C LYS A 193 -23.37 4.04 -15.94
N GLU A 194 -22.72 3.10 -16.63
CA GLU A 194 -22.12 3.32 -17.96
C GLU A 194 -23.19 3.64 -19.00
N ARG A 195 -24.34 2.95 -18.94
CA ARG A 195 -25.49 3.24 -19.79
C ARG A 195 -26.10 4.63 -19.50
N GLU A 196 -26.35 4.98 -18.24
CA GLU A 196 -26.82 6.33 -17.85
C GLU A 196 -25.83 7.42 -18.31
N MET A 197 -24.52 7.16 -18.21
CA MET A 197 -23.48 8.08 -18.66
C MET A 197 -23.44 8.21 -20.19
N SER A 198 -23.62 7.11 -20.92
CA SER A 198 -23.69 7.08 -22.39
C SER A 198 -24.95 7.79 -22.89
N GLU A 199 -26.12 7.52 -22.30
CA GLU A 199 -27.39 8.17 -22.62
C GLU A 199 -27.34 9.68 -22.30
N ARG A 200 -26.70 10.10 -21.19
CA ARG A 200 -26.39 11.53 -20.94
C ARG A 200 -25.44 12.13 -21.97
N MET A 201 -24.40 11.40 -22.38
CA MET A 201 -23.42 11.89 -23.34
C MET A 201 -24.03 12.05 -24.74
N ALA A 202 -24.90 11.13 -25.15
CA ALA A 202 -25.70 11.23 -26.36
C ALA A 202 -26.66 12.42 -26.31
N ALA A 203 -27.39 12.62 -25.20
CA ALA A 203 -28.26 13.79 -25.02
C ALA A 203 -27.47 15.11 -25.10
N MET A 204 -26.28 15.18 -24.50
CA MET A 204 -25.36 16.33 -24.60
C MET A 204 -24.78 16.58 -26.00
N MET A 205 -24.87 15.62 -26.93
CA MET A 205 -24.45 15.79 -28.32
C MET A 205 -25.60 16.21 -29.26
N VAL A 206 -26.87 16.01 -28.84
CA VAL A 206 -28.05 16.42 -29.62
C VAL A 206 -28.51 17.83 -29.25
N ASP A 207 -28.62 18.14 -27.95
CA ASP A 207 -28.98 19.49 -27.48
C ASP A 207 -27.74 20.40 -27.39
N GLY A 208 -27.53 21.23 -28.41
CA GLY A 208 -26.42 22.18 -28.49
C GLY A 208 -26.32 23.10 -27.25
N MET A 209 -25.12 23.22 -26.68
CA MET A 209 -24.82 23.79 -25.35
C MET A 209 -25.62 25.04 -24.96
N LYS A 210 -26.76 24.85 -24.27
CA LYS A 210 -27.42 25.90 -23.47
C LYS A 210 -27.09 25.71 -21.99
N VAL A 211 -26.04 26.41 -21.53
CA VAL A 211 -25.66 26.45 -20.10
C VAL A 211 -26.71 27.22 -19.31
N THR A 212 -27.70 26.51 -18.77
CA THR A 212 -28.66 27.06 -17.81
C THR A 212 -27.94 27.33 -16.48
N GLN A 213 -27.75 28.62 -16.16
CA GLN A 213 -27.15 29.01 -14.89
C GLN A 213 -28.05 28.56 -13.72
N LYS A 214 -27.53 27.72 -12.81
CA LYS A 214 -28.23 27.42 -11.56
C LYS A 214 -28.36 28.71 -10.74
N PRO A 215 -29.56 29.07 -10.25
CA PRO A 215 -29.74 30.28 -9.46
C PRO A 215 -28.95 30.21 -8.15
N LYS A 216 -28.34 31.33 -7.75
CA LYS A 216 -27.61 31.45 -6.48
C LYS A 216 -28.59 31.24 -5.32
N LYS A 217 -28.43 30.17 -4.53
CA LYS A 217 -29.15 30.02 -3.25
C LYS A 217 -28.70 31.13 -2.29
N SER A 218 -29.65 31.94 -1.83
CA SER A 218 -29.42 33.01 -0.85
C SER A 218 -29.24 32.44 0.56
N LYS A 219 -28.57 33.19 1.44
CA LYS A 219 -28.37 32.83 2.86
C LYS A 219 -29.65 33.06 3.68
N ALA A 220 -30.70 32.27 3.43
CA ALA A 220 -32.00 32.41 4.10
C ALA A 220 -32.76 31.07 4.24
N SER A 221 -32.14 30.04 4.85
CA SER A 221 -32.83 28.75 5.11
C SER A 221 -32.23 27.91 6.26
N VAL A 222 -31.68 28.54 7.31
CA VAL A 222 -31.16 27.83 8.51
C VAL A 222 -31.67 28.49 9.80
N LYS A 223 -33.00 28.61 9.93
CA LYS A 223 -33.72 29.04 11.16
C LYS A 223 -35.14 28.45 11.24
N GLN A 224 -35.29 27.13 11.04
CA GLN A 224 -36.60 26.46 11.18
C GLN A 224 -36.46 24.95 11.47
N ALA A 225 -35.62 24.57 12.44
CA ALA A 225 -35.41 23.17 12.85
C ALA A 225 -35.12 22.96 14.36
N GLU A 226 -35.35 23.96 15.23
CA GLU A 226 -35.13 23.86 16.68
C GLU A 226 -36.36 24.34 17.47
N ALA A 227 -37.51 23.68 17.29
CA ALA A 227 -38.77 24.11 17.89
C ALA A 227 -39.79 22.99 18.16
N GLN A 228 -39.38 21.85 18.74
CA GLN A 228 -40.32 20.89 19.36
C GLN A 228 -39.64 19.87 20.30
N SER A 229 -39.40 20.30 21.56
CA SER A 229 -39.28 19.40 22.74
C SER A 229 -39.09 20.22 24.01
N GLN A 230 -40.18 20.77 24.55
CA GLN A 230 -40.22 21.27 25.92
C GLN A 230 -41.39 20.63 26.68
N LEU A 231 -41.07 19.99 27.80
CA LEU A 231 -42.00 19.78 28.91
C LEU A 231 -41.42 20.50 30.15
N PRO A 232 -42.28 20.94 31.10
CA PRO A 232 -42.00 22.17 31.85
C PRO A 232 -41.07 22.00 33.05
N LYS A 233 -40.35 23.08 33.37
CA LYS A 233 -39.56 23.23 34.60
C LYS A 233 -40.46 23.65 35.77
N ASN A 234 -40.44 22.91 36.87
CA ASN A 234 -40.94 23.41 38.15
C ASN A 234 -39.93 24.37 38.82
N LYS A 235 -40.43 25.28 39.67
CA LYS A 235 -39.64 26.34 40.33
C LYS A 235 -39.07 25.90 41.70
N PRO A 236 -38.08 26.63 42.27
CA PRO A 236 -37.15 26.09 43.28
C PRO A 236 -37.47 26.45 44.73
N GLN A 237 -36.80 25.77 45.66
CA GLN A 237 -36.58 26.17 47.06
C GLN A 237 -35.10 25.90 47.50
N PRO A 238 -34.61 26.45 48.63
CA PRO A 238 -33.22 26.90 48.73
C PRO A 238 -32.20 25.93 49.38
N LYS A 239 -30.92 26.36 49.36
CA LYS A 239 -29.74 25.71 49.93
C LYS A 239 -29.78 25.59 51.47
N PRO A 240 -29.06 24.61 52.04
CA PRO A 240 -28.21 24.79 53.22
C PRO A 240 -26.70 24.84 52.88
N THR A 241 -25.88 25.27 53.83
CA THR A 241 -24.43 25.56 53.67
C THR A 241 -23.49 24.45 54.17
N LYS A 242 -22.18 24.58 53.86
CA LYS A 242 -21.09 23.74 54.42
C LYS A 242 -21.07 23.77 55.95
N PRO A 243 -20.44 22.77 56.60
CA PRO A 243 -19.14 23.07 57.21
C PRO A 243 -18.07 21.97 57.04
N GLN A 244 -16.79 22.36 57.16
CA GLN A 244 -15.66 21.47 57.44
C GLN A 244 -14.50 22.27 58.05
N ALA A 245 -14.05 21.89 59.26
CA ALA A 245 -12.65 21.90 59.73
C ALA A 245 -12.56 21.78 61.27
N THR A 246 -11.74 20.85 61.78
CA THR A 246 -10.71 20.96 62.86
C THR A 246 -10.45 19.61 63.56
N ASN A 247 -9.26 19.45 64.16
CA ASN A 247 -8.73 18.17 64.67
C ASN A 247 -8.54 18.16 66.20
N PRO A 248 -8.57 16.97 66.86
CA PRO A 248 -7.89 16.68 68.12
C PRO A 248 -6.58 15.85 67.94
N PRO A 249 -5.73 15.64 68.98
CA PRO A 249 -4.28 15.42 68.74
C PRO A 249 -3.54 14.28 69.50
N ASN A 250 -2.34 13.94 68.97
CA ASN A 250 -1.05 13.64 69.66
C ASN A 250 -0.62 12.23 70.14
N LYS A 251 0.68 11.93 69.92
CA LYS A 251 1.55 10.81 70.46
C LYS A 251 1.19 9.37 69.98
N ILE A 252 2.06 8.35 69.92
CA ILE A 252 3.32 7.97 70.64
C ILE A 252 4.45 7.49 69.67
N LYS A 253 5.69 7.31 70.17
CA LYS A 253 6.94 6.75 69.56
C LYS A 253 7.76 6.05 70.68
N PRO A 254 8.94 5.39 70.49
CA PRO A 254 9.81 5.21 69.30
C PRO A 254 9.70 3.72 68.80
N PRO A 255 10.71 2.91 68.36
CA PRO A 255 12.10 3.09 67.87
C PRO A 255 12.17 2.95 66.31
N SER A 256 13.08 2.31 65.54
CA SER A 256 14.29 1.45 65.70
C SER A 256 15.30 1.64 64.54
N LYS A 257 16.45 0.93 64.54
CA LYS A 257 17.55 0.93 63.54
C LYS A 257 18.20 -0.48 63.44
N PRO A 258 19.02 -0.86 62.41
CA PRO A 258 19.79 -0.02 61.47
C PRO A 258 19.62 -0.36 59.96
N LYS A 259 20.54 0.17 59.12
CA LYS A 259 20.52 0.22 57.64
C LYS A 259 21.20 -1.00 56.97
N PRO A 260 20.94 -1.25 55.67
CA PRO A 260 22.01 -1.07 54.66
C PRO A 260 21.74 0.04 53.60
N GLN A 261 22.61 0.12 52.59
CA GLN A 261 22.73 1.24 51.65
C GLN A 261 21.75 1.18 50.45
N LYS A 262 21.45 2.34 49.85
CA LYS A 262 20.72 2.45 48.57
C LYS A 262 21.70 2.57 47.40
N PRO A 263 21.58 1.75 46.33
CA PRO A 263 22.15 2.08 45.03
C PRO A 263 21.44 3.29 44.40
N SER A 264 22.18 4.16 43.71
CA SER A 264 21.64 5.35 43.04
C SER A 264 20.94 4.98 41.73
N LYS A 265 19.60 4.87 41.75
CA LYS A 265 18.80 4.83 40.52
C LYS A 265 18.53 6.25 40.01
N HIS A 266 19.37 6.75 39.11
CA HIS A 266 18.99 7.86 38.24
C HIS A 266 17.74 7.44 37.44
N LYS A 267 16.65 8.19 37.54
CA LYS A 267 15.56 8.12 36.55
C LYS A 267 16.05 8.81 35.28
N PRO A 268 15.79 8.26 34.08
CA PRO A 268 15.96 9.01 32.84
C PRO A 268 15.13 10.30 32.90
N LYS A 269 15.68 11.42 32.42
CA LYS A 269 14.87 12.61 32.12
C LYS A 269 13.93 12.27 30.95
N PRO A 270 12.71 12.83 30.89
CA PRO A 270 11.88 12.72 29.69
C PRO A 270 12.63 13.33 28.50
N LYS A 271 12.46 12.74 27.31
CA LYS A 271 12.94 13.35 26.05
C LYS A 271 12.30 14.74 25.88
N PRO A 272 12.98 15.72 25.25
CA PRO A 272 12.33 16.96 24.87
C PRO A 272 11.17 16.65 23.91
N GLN A 273 9.96 17.08 24.26
CA GLN A 273 8.88 17.21 23.27
C GLN A 273 9.23 18.41 22.38
N ALA A 274 9.17 18.22 21.06
CA ALA A 274 9.28 19.33 20.13
C ALA A 274 8.18 20.36 20.45
N LYS A 275 8.57 21.62 20.63
CA LYS A 275 7.59 22.71 20.73
C LYS A 275 7.05 22.97 19.33
N PRO A 276 5.75 23.26 19.14
CA PRO A 276 5.24 23.71 17.85
C PRO A 276 6.06 24.90 17.36
N SER A 277 6.54 24.82 16.11
CA SER A 277 7.17 25.98 15.47
C SER A 277 6.18 27.13 15.45
N LYS A 278 6.65 28.35 15.77
CA LYS A 278 5.82 29.55 15.62
C LYS A 278 5.68 29.79 14.13
N HIS A 279 4.48 29.71 13.57
CA HIS A 279 4.20 30.15 12.20
C HIS A 279 4.79 31.56 11.99
N ARG A 280 5.89 31.62 11.24
CA ARG A 280 6.36 32.85 10.62
C ARG A 280 5.43 33.10 9.42
N PRO A 281 4.71 34.23 9.36
CA PRO A 281 4.00 34.59 8.14
C PRO A 281 5.00 34.63 6.98
N ALA A 282 4.65 34.06 5.83
CA ALA A 282 5.41 34.30 4.62
C ALA A 282 5.43 35.82 4.35
N PRO A 283 6.57 36.41 3.96
CA PRO A 283 6.59 37.82 3.57
C PRO A 283 5.68 38.04 2.35
N ASN A 284 5.03 39.20 2.27
CA ASN A 284 4.30 39.62 1.07
C ASN A 284 5.32 39.94 -0.04
N ILE A 285 5.69 38.91 -0.81
CA ILE A 285 6.34 39.01 -2.11
C ILE A 285 5.24 39.06 -3.17
N GLU A 286 5.40 39.87 -4.22
CA GLU A 286 4.41 39.95 -5.30
C GLU A 286 4.42 38.67 -6.14
N GLU A 287 3.24 38.12 -6.48
CA GLU A 287 3.08 36.74 -6.95
C GLU A 287 3.85 36.37 -8.24
N ASP A 288 4.30 37.33 -9.04
CA ASP A 288 5.07 37.05 -10.26
C ASP A 288 6.60 37.03 -10.06
N ASP A 289 7.16 37.70 -9.03
CA ASP A 289 8.60 37.63 -8.72
C ASP A 289 8.96 36.26 -8.12
N ASP A 290 8.01 35.65 -7.40
CA ASP A 290 8.05 34.26 -6.90
C ASP A 290 8.14 33.19 -8.00
N LYS A 291 7.79 33.54 -9.25
CA LYS A 291 7.79 32.64 -10.41
C LYS A 291 8.98 32.84 -11.34
N LYS A 292 9.79 33.87 -11.09
CA LYS A 292 10.91 34.32 -11.92
C LYS A 292 12.00 33.26 -12.02
N GLU A 293 12.45 33.00 -13.24
CA GLU A 293 13.55 32.09 -13.51
C GLU A 293 14.87 32.88 -13.61
N PHE A 294 15.90 32.34 -12.98
CA PHE A 294 17.25 32.88 -12.92
C PHE A 294 18.19 31.96 -13.69
N PHE A 295 19.29 32.53 -14.21
CA PHE A 295 20.28 31.81 -15.01
C PHE A 295 21.68 32.33 -14.67
N GLU A 296 22.64 31.42 -14.54
CA GLU A 296 24.04 31.70 -14.25
C GLU A 296 24.91 31.65 -15.51
N SER A 297 26.07 32.31 -15.48
CA SER A 297 27.08 32.13 -16.52
C SER A 297 27.70 30.73 -16.45
N GLU A 298 28.29 30.24 -17.54
CA GLU A 298 28.99 28.95 -17.53
C GLU A 298 30.26 28.96 -16.64
N GLU A 299 30.81 30.16 -16.37
CA GLU A 299 31.96 30.39 -15.48
C GLU A 299 31.53 30.28 -14.01
N ASP A 300 30.44 30.96 -13.62
CA ASP A 300 29.83 30.85 -12.29
C ASP A 300 29.40 29.41 -12.02
N LEU A 301 28.63 28.82 -12.95
CA LEU A 301 28.16 27.44 -12.85
C LEU A 301 29.34 26.46 -12.68
N THR A 302 30.44 26.70 -13.39
CA THR A 302 31.66 25.89 -13.27
C THR A 302 32.22 25.93 -11.86
N ALA A 303 32.47 27.12 -11.30
CA ALA A 303 33.02 27.27 -9.96
C ALA A 303 32.07 26.74 -8.87
N LYS A 304 30.75 26.90 -9.05
CA LYS A 304 29.72 26.36 -8.16
C LYS A 304 29.66 24.83 -8.20
N LEU A 305 29.78 24.22 -9.39
CA LEU A 305 29.83 22.76 -9.54
C LEU A 305 31.13 22.15 -8.99
N ASP A 306 32.26 22.84 -9.09
CA ASP A 306 33.52 22.42 -8.46
C ASP A 306 33.40 22.44 -6.92
N THR A 307 32.79 23.50 -6.37
CA THR A 307 32.47 23.63 -4.95
C THR A 307 31.54 22.51 -4.46
N LEU A 308 30.47 22.22 -5.21
CA LEU A 308 29.53 21.14 -4.90
C LEU A 308 30.20 19.75 -4.98
N CYS A 309 31.00 19.51 -6.02
CA CYS A 309 31.77 18.28 -6.18
C CYS A 309 32.68 18.02 -4.97
N GLN A 310 33.38 19.05 -4.49
CA GLN A 310 34.23 18.95 -3.30
C GLN A 310 33.39 18.68 -2.04
N TRP A 311 32.26 19.35 -1.86
CA TRP A 311 31.40 19.12 -0.68
C TRP A 311 30.77 17.73 -0.66
N ILE A 312 30.47 17.11 -1.80
CA ILE A 312 30.01 15.72 -1.88
C ILE A 312 31.14 14.74 -1.50
N LYS A 313 32.39 15.01 -1.90
CA LYS A 313 33.57 14.23 -1.50
C LYS A 313 33.88 14.32 -0.01
N ASP A 314 33.68 15.51 0.59
CA ASP A 314 33.93 15.77 2.02
C ASP A 314 32.77 15.35 2.94
N SER A 315 31.57 15.20 2.41
CA SER A 315 30.35 14.86 3.15
C SER A 315 30.38 13.42 3.65
N LYS A 316 30.09 13.23 4.93
CA LYS A 316 29.94 11.90 5.54
C LYS A 316 28.56 11.33 5.26
N HIS A 317 27.55 12.19 5.10
CA HIS A 317 26.16 11.81 5.00
C HIS A 317 25.37 12.75 4.08
N CYS A 318 25.67 12.72 2.77
CA CYS A 318 24.92 13.50 1.80
C CYS A 318 23.51 12.93 1.60
N ILE A 319 22.48 13.77 1.63
CA ILE A 319 21.13 13.42 1.20
C ILE A 319 20.69 14.31 0.05
N VAL A 320 19.75 13.81 -0.75
CA VAL A 320 19.15 14.56 -1.86
C VAL A 320 17.65 14.73 -1.61
N PHE A 321 17.12 15.91 -1.91
CA PHE A 321 15.71 16.24 -1.80
C PHE A 321 15.17 16.64 -3.19
N THR A 322 14.25 15.86 -3.76
CA THR A 322 13.79 16.04 -5.14
C THR A 322 12.36 16.57 -5.24
N GLY A 323 12.18 17.55 -6.14
CA GLY A 323 10.89 18.07 -6.56
C GLY A 323 10.66 17.91 -8.06
N ALA A 324 9.52 18.41 -8.55
CA ALA A 324 9.03 18.08 -9.89
C ALA A 324 9.93 18.56 -11.03
N GLY A 325 10.82 19.53 -10.79
CA GLY A 325 11.81 20.01 -11.76
C GLY A 325 12.81 18.96 -12.23
N ILE A 326 13.05 17.87 -11.48
CA ILE A 326 13.91 16.76 -11.95
C ILE A 326 13.26 15.93 -13.06
N SER A 327 11.92 15.96 -13.18
CA SER A 327 11.14 15.18 -14.13
C SER A 327 10.72 15.99 -15.37
N THR A 328 11.02 17.29 -15.47
CA THR A 328 10.53 18.15 -16.56
C THR A 328 11.13 17.81 -17.92
N SER A 329 12.38 17.35 -17.97
CA SER A 329 13.01 16.88 -19.21
C SER A 329 12.40 15.58 -19.76
N THR A 330 11.76 14.76 -18.91
CA THR A 330 10.98 13.59 -19.33
C THR A 330 9.59 13.97 -19.88
N GLY A 331 9.30 15.28 -19.96
CA GLY A 331 8.01 15.83 -20.36
C GLY A 331 6.96 15.85 -19.24
N ILE A 332 7.30 15.41 -18.02
CA ILE A 332 6.41 15.52 -16.86
C ILE A 332 6.49 16.95 -16.30
N ARG A 333 5.51 17.77 -16.68
CA ARG A 333 5.34 19.15 -16.18
C ARG A 333 5.34 19.22 -14.66
N ASP A 334 5.93 20.28 -14.14
CA ASP A 334 5.99 20.63 -12.72
C ASP A 334 4.65 21.18 -12.17
N PHE A 335 4.67 22.01 -11.12
CA PHE A 335 3.50 22.65 -10.52
C PHE A 335 3.50 24.19 -10.57
N ARG A 336 4.64 24.88 -10.53
CA ARG A 336 4.78 26.32 -10.23
C ARG A 336 5.59 27.15 -11.24
N SER A 337 6.19 26.56 -12.28
CA SER A 337 6.84 27.33 -13.35
C SER A 337 5.87 28.33 -14.01
N GLY A 338 6.33 29.57 -14.20
CA GLY A 338 5.51 30.67 -14.68
C GLY A 338 5.09 30.56 -16.17
N MET A 339 4.24 31.47 -16.62
CA MET A 339 3.73 31.48 -18.01
C MET A 339 4.81 31.57 -19.09
N ASN A 340 5.98 32.13 -18.76
CA ASN A 340 7.09 32.37 -19.68
C ASN A 340 8.31 31.46 -19.39
N THR A 341 8.10 30.31 -18.76
CA THR A 341 9.16 29.36 -18.40
C THR A 341 9.97 28.86 -19.60
N VAL A 342 11.28 28.67 -19.43
CA VAL A 342 12.15 28.05 -20.45
C VAL A 342 11.91 26.54 -20.61
N LEU A 343 11.16 25.92 -19.69
CA LEU A 343 10.92 24.49 -19.71
C LEU A 343 10.03 24.07 -20.89
N LYS A 344 10.48 23.07 -21.66
CA LYS A 344 9.74 22.49 -22.81
C LYS A 344 8.37 21.92 -22.44
N THR A 345 8.10 21.67 -21.16
CA THR A 345 6.78 21.29 -20.64
C THR A 345 5.77 22.44 -20.64
N GLY A 346 6.21 23.69 -20.83
CA GLY A 346 5.41 24.87 -20.61
C GLY A 346 5.01 25.08 -19.13
N PRO A 347 4.14 26.06 -18.86
CA PRO A 347 3.85 26.55 -17.51
C PRO A 347 3.29 25.49 -16.56
N GLY A 348 3.59 25.60 -15.28
CA GLY A 348 3.28 24.61 -14.26
C GLY A 348 1.79 24.35 -14.04
N LYS A 349 1.45 23.18 -13.48
CA LYS A 349 0.05 22.75 -13.31
C LYS A 349 -0.82 23.76 -12.54
N CYS A 350 -0.29 24.40 -11.50
CA CYS A 350 -1.04 25.39 -10.71
C CYS A 350 -1.18 26.73 -11.45
N GLU A 351 -0.15 27.17 -12.17
CA GLU A 351 -0.20 28.40 -12.97
C GLU A 351 -1.25 28.29 -14.09
N LEU A 352 -1.26 27.17 -14.84
CA LEU A 352 -2.28 26.91 -15.86
C LEU A 352 -3.70 26.86 -15.27
N GLN A 353 -3.86 26.30 -14.06
CA GLN A 353 -5.14 26.27 -13.37
C GLN A 353 -5.58 27.67 -12.91
N ALA A 354 -4.65 28.50 -12.42
CA ALA A 354 -4.91 29.89 -12.01
C ALA A 354 -5.29 30.78 -13.20
N LYS A 355 -4.62 30.61 -14.35
CA LYS A 355 -4.93 31.32 -15.62
C LYS A 355 -6.18 30.74 -16.33
N GLY A 356 -6.87 29.76 -15.75
CA GLY A 356 -8.13 29.21 -16.28
C GLY A 356 -7.98 28.34 -17.53
N ALA A 357 -6.77 27.87 -17.86
CA ALA A 357 -6.52 27.05 -19.04
C ALA A 357 -7.24 25.69 -18.95
N THR A 358 -8.03 25.35 -19.97
CA THR A 358 -8.80 24.10 -20.00
C THR A 358 -7.90 22.89 -20.27
N LYS A 359 -8.29 21.73 -19.74
CA LYS A 359 -7.51 20.47 -19.80
C LYS A 359 -7.33 19.89 -21.23
N SER A 360 -7.88 20.53 -22.25
CA SER A 360 -7.95 20.03 -23.64
C SER A 360 -6.81 20.50 -24.55
N SER A 361 -6.09 21.56 -24.21
CA SER A 361 -4.99 22.12 -25.03
C SER A 361 -3.60 21.51 -24.76
N LEU A 362 -3.54 20.44 -23.94
CA LEU A 362 -2.30 20.02 -23.28
C LEU A 362 -1.85 18.63 -23.74
N THR A 363 -0.63 18.55 -24.28
CA THR A 363 0.06 17.29 -24.58
C THR A 363 0.20 16.45 -23.30
N LYS A 364 -0.54 15.34 -23.23
CA LYS A 364 -0.48 14.40 -22.11
C LYS A 364 0.67 13.42 -22.32
N VAL A 365 1.78 13.63 -21.61
CA VAL A 365 2.80 12.59 -21.44
C VAL A 365 2.18 11.46 -20.61
N ASN A 366 2.25 10.23 -21.11
CA ASN A 366 1.88 9.06 -20.34
C ASN A 366 3.03 8.72 -19.38
N VAL A 367 2.85 8.98 -18.09
CA VAL A 367 3.86 8.74 -17.03
C VAL A 367 4.36 7.29 -17.04
N LEU A 368 3.51 6.32 -17.40
CA LEU A 368 3.88 4.89 -17.50
C LEU A 368 4.93 4.62 -18.60
N LYS A 369 5.03 5.51 -19.60
CA LYS A 369 6.01 5.47 -20.70
C LYS A 369 7.15 6.49 -20.53
N ALA A 370 7.15 7.31 -19.48
CA ALA A 370 8.24 8.25 -19.24
C ALA A 370 9.51 7.48 -18.86
N VAL A 371 10.61 7.75 -19.55
CA VAL A 371 11.96 7.28 -19.19
C VAL A 371 12.53 8.23 -18.12
N PRO A 372 13.24 7.75 -17.08
CA PRO A 372 13.89 8.62 -16.10
C PRO A 372 14.87 9.61 -16.77
N SER A 373 14.96 10.83 -16.25
CA SER A 373 15.89 11.85 -16.77
C SER A 373 17.34 11.51 -16.43
N VAL A 374 18.29 12.22 -17.06
CA VAL A 374 19.72 12.02 -16.80
C VAL A 374 20.05 12.28 -15.33
N ALA A 375 19.42 13.27 -14.71
CA ALA A 375 19.50 13.54 -13.29
C ALA A 375 19.07 12.33 -12.41
N HIS A 376 18.01 11.59 -12.77
CA HIS A 376 17.66 10.36 -12.06
C HIS A 376 18.75 9.29 -12.19
N MET A 377 19.35 9.13 -13.38
CA MET A 377 20.42 8.13 -13.59
C MET A 377 21.73 8.53 -12.89
N VAL A 378 22.04 9.82 -12.79
CA VAL A 378 23.15 10.32 -11.95
C VAL A 378 22.87 10.06 -10.47
N LEU A 379 21.63 10.23 -9.98
CA LEU A 379 21.29 9.85 -8.60
C LEU A 379 21.48 8.35 -8.35
N VAL A 380 21.09 7.49 -9.28
CA VAL A 380 21.35 6.04 -9.20
C VAL A 380 22.85 5.77 -9.07
N LYS A 381 23.71 6.44 -9.85
CA LYS A 381 25.17 6.31 -9.75
C LYS A 381 25.71 6.84 -8.42
N LEU A 382 25.20 7.97 -7.92
CA LEU A 382 25.61 8.54 -6.63
C LEU A 382 25.24 7.65 -5.43
N HIS A 383 24.14 6.90 -5.50
CA HIS A 383 23.81 5.84 -4.53
C HIS A 383 24.72 4.61 -4.68
N GLN A 384 25.02 4.18 -5.92
CA GLN A 384 25.91 3.04 -6.18
C GLN A 384 27.34 3.26 -5.64
N GLU A 385 27.90 4.46 -5.82
CA GLU A 385 29.20 4.85 -5.22
C GLU A 385 29.10 5.18 -3.73
N GLY A 386 27.89 5.14 -3.15
CA GLY A 386 27.63 5.50 -1.75
C GLY A 386 27.91 6.97 -1.42
N LEU A 387 28.02 7.85 -2.41
CA LEU A 387 28.23 9.29 -2.22
C LEU A 387 26.96 9.96 -1.66
N VAL A 388 25.79 9.55 -2.15
CA VAL A 388 24.48 9.88 -1.55
C VAL A 388 24.05 8.70 -0.67
N LYS A 389 23.49 9.00 0.51
CA LYS A 389 23.01 8.00 1.49
C LYS A 389 21.49 7.80 1.45
N PHE A 390 20.76 8.84 1.05
CA PHE A 390 19.29 8.83 1.05
C PHE A 390 18.71 9.83 0.05
N THR A 391 17.52 9.56 -0.46
CA THR A 391 16.74 10.50 -1.28
C THR A 391 15.33 10.68 -0.72
N VAL A 392 14.94 11.93 -0.55
CA VAL A 392 13.61 12.35 -0.10
C VAL A 392 12.88 12.94 -1.31
N ASN A 393 11.85 12.25 -1.79
CA ASN A 393 11.20 12.54 -3.06
C ASN A 393 9.77 13.10 -2.85
N GLN A 394 9.48 14.23 -3.49
CA GLN A 394 8.14 14.85 -3.54
C GLN A 394 7.32 14.45 -4.78
N ASN A 395 7.89 13.69 -5.73
CA ASN A 395 7.27 13.40 -7.02
C ASN A 395 6.51 12.09 -7.00
N THR A 396 5.27 12.13 -7.48
CA THR A 396 4.39 10.96 -7.53
C THR A 396 4.52 10.14 -8.82
N ASP A 397 5.48 10.45 -9.70
CA ASP A 397 5.70 9.81 -11.00
C ASP A 397 6.37 8.42 -10.94
N GLY A 398 6.91 8.05 -9.78
CA GLY A 398 7.60 6.78 -9.54
C GLY A 398 8.91 6.62 -10.31
N LEU A 399 9.46 7.66 -10.94
CA LEU A 399 10.69 7.57 -11.74
C LEU A 399 11.92 7.21 -10.90
N HIS A 400 11.92 7.57 -9.61
CA HIS A 400 13.01 7.26 -8.68
C HIS A 400 13.17 5.74 -8.48
N LEU A 401 12.11 5.03 -8.07
CA LEU A 401 12.11 3.56 -7.98
C LEU A 401 12.38 2.92 -9.36
N ARG A 402 11.76 3.44 -10.43
CA ARG A 402 11.90 2.88 -11.78
C ARG A 402 13.31 3.00 -12.35
N SER A 403 14.06 4.06 -12.01
CA SER A 403 15.47 4.22 -12.39
C SER A 403 16.41 3.24 -11.68
N GLY A 404 15.98 2.65 -10.55
CA GLY A 404 16.78 1.73 -9.74
C GLY A 404 17.41 2.35 -8.50
N ILE A 405 16.90 3.48 -7.99
CA ILE A 405 17.26 3.96 -6.64
C ILE A 405 16.75 2.95 -5.60
N PRO A 406 17.57 2.48 -4.64
CA PRO A 406 17.15 1.49 -3.66
C PRO A 406 15.98 1.97 -2.79
N ALA A 407 14.94 1.13 -2.62
CA ALA A 407 13.73 1.50 -1.90
C ALA A 407 13.96 1.74 -0.39
N ASP A 408 14.96 1.08 0.19
CA ASP A 408 15.45 1.31 1.55
C ASP A 408 16.18 2.66 1.70
N GLN A 409 16.64 3.25 0.60
CA GLN A 409 17.34 4.54 0.51
C GLN A 409 16.47 5.68 -0.07
N LEU A 410 15.17 5.43 -0.26
CA LEU A 410 14.19 6.37 -0.81
C LEU A 410 12.97 6.55 0.12
N ALA A 411 12.53 7.80 0.33
CA ALA A 411 11.22 8.14 0.88
C ALA A 411 10.35 8.87 -0.16
N GLU A 412 9.16 8.35 -0.48
CA GLU A 412 8.21 8.97 -1.42
C GLU A 412 7.10 9.72 -0.67
N LEU A 413 7.37 10.96 -0.26
CA LEU A 413 6.53 11.68 0.72
C LEU A 413 5.11 11.98 0.24
N HIS A 414 4.88 12.18 -1.05
CA HIS A 414 3.53 12.38 -1.60
C HIS A 414 2.93 11.09 -2.19
N GLY A 415 3.57 9.95 -1.96
CA GLY A 415 3.24 8.66 -2.59
C GLY A 415 3.64 8.59 -4.06
N ASN A 416 3.10 7.60 -4.76
CA ASN A 416 3.52 7.19 -6.10
C ASN A 416 2.30 6.64 -6.88
N THR A 417 2.10 7.08 -8.13
CA THR A 417 0.88 6.77 -8.91
C THR A 417 0.71 5.30 -9.24
N ASN A 418 1.78 4.52 -9.12
CA ASN A 418 1.86 3.11 -9.44
C ASN A 418 1.91 2.23 -8.18
N LEU A 419 1.88 2.84 -6.99
CA LEU A 419 2.05 2.17 -5.71
C LEU A 419 0.74 2.10 -4.93
N GLU A 420 0.45 0.93 -4.35
CA GLU A 420 -0.66 0.71 -3.41
C GLU A 420 -0.20 -0.07 -2.16
N LYS A 421 -0.76 0.23 -0.99
CA LYS A 421 -0.38 -0.35 0.31
C LYS A 421 -1.53 -1.14 0.92
N CYS A 422 -1.26 -2.30 1.52
CA CYS A 422 -2.29 -3.05 2.24
C CYS A 422 -2.60 -2.44 3.61
N THR A 423 -3.88 -2.18 3.88
CA THR A 423 -4.34 -1.61 5.16
C THR A 423 -4.27 -2.58 6.35
N LYS A 424 -4.11 -3.90 6.13
CA LYS A 424 -3.98 -4.89 7.21
C LYS A 424 -2.53 -5.26 7.54
N CYS A 425 -1.66 -5.44 6.54
CA CYS A 425 -0.28 -5.93 6.74
C CYS A 425 0.82 -4.96 6.30
N GLY A 426 0.48 -3.77 5.79
CA GLY A 426 1.46 -2.77 5.35
C GLY A 426 2.22 -3.08 4.05
N ALA A 427 2.06 -4.26 3.46
CA ALA A 427 2.72 -4.65 2.22
C ALA A 427 2.45 -3.63 1.09
N LYS A 428 3.52 -3.08 0.50
CA LYS A 428 3.53 -2.17 -0.64
C LYS A 428 3.55 -3.01 -1.93
N TYR A 429 2.77 -2.63 -2.93
CA TYR A 429 2.71 -3.26 -4.27
C TYR A 429 2.89 -2.18 -5.34
N LEU A 430 3.93 -2.30 -6.15
CA LEU A 430 4.10 -1.47 -7.36
C LEU A 430 3.43 -2.18 -8.55
N ARG A 431 2.86 -1.42 -9.48
CA ARG A 431 2.14 -1.91 -10.66
C ARG A 431 2.63 -1.23 -11.94
N ASP A 432 2.42 -1.85 -13.09
CA ASP A 432 2.62 -1.25 -14.41
C ASP A 432 1.59 -0.16 -14.72
N PHE A 433 0.37 -0.27 -14.18
CA PHE A 433 -0.71 0.71 -14.32
C PHE A 433 -0.83 1.68 -13.12
N ARG A 434 -1.55 2.80 -13.33
CA ARG A 434 -1.91 3.76 -12.27
C ARG A 434 -2.89 3.13 -11.27
N THR A 435 -2.52 3.01 -10.00
CA THR A 435 -3.28 2.24 -9.00
C THR A 435 -4.64 2.85 -8.63
N ARG A 436 -4.76 4.17 -8.73
CA ARG A 436 -5.92 4.95 -8.27
C ARG A 436 -7.10 4.94 -9.25
N ASN A 437 -8.16 4.23 -8.86
CA ASN A 437 -9.41 4.05 -9.62
C ASN A 437 -10.61 4.90 -9.13
N ALA A 438 -10.50 5.57 -7.99
CA ALA A 438 -11.65 6.16 -7.31
C ALA A 438 -12.15 7.50 -7.88
N GLN A 439 -13.46 7.72 -7.78
CA GLN A 439 -14.16 8.93 -8.24
C GLN A 439 -14.12 10.09 -7.23
N GLY A 440 -13.42 9.94 -6.11
CA GLY A 440 -13.34 10.94 -5.02
C GLY A 440 -11.90 11.31 -4.65
N VAL A 441 -11.71 12.54 -4.16
CA VAL A 441 -10.37 13.06 -3.80
C VAL A 441 -9.78 12.35 -2.58
N HIS A 442 -10.60 11.95 -1.61
CA HIS A 442 -10.16 11.30 -0.36
C HIS A 442 -10.61 9.82 -0.29
N LYS A 443 -10.71 9.15 -1.44
CA LYS A 443 -11.11 7.74 -1.56
C LYS A 443 -9.95 6.94 -2.15
N HIS A 444 -9.17 6.29 -1.30
CA HIS A 444 -7.94 5.60 -1.71
C HIS A 444 -8.12 4.10 -2.02
N ARG A 445 -9.24 3.47 -1.63
CA ARG A 445 -9.49 2.03 -1.89
C ARG A 445 -9.43 1.75 -3.40
N THR A 446 -8.52 0.89 -3.84
CA THR A 446 -8.21 0.73 -5.26
C THR A 446 -9.08 -0.28 -6.02
N GLY A 447 -9.73 -1.19 -5.28
CA GLY A 447 -10.36 -2.38 -5.86
C GLY A 447 -9.43 -3.58 -5.97
N ARG A 448 -8.29 -3.60 -5.26
CA ARG A 448 -7.37 -4.76 -5.15
C ARG A 448 -7.07 -5.07 -3.68
N PHE A 449 -6.86 -6.34 -3.35
CA PHE A 449 -6.67 -6.88 -1.99
C PHE A 449 -5.22 -7.39 -1.88
N CYS A 450 -4.72 -7.62 -0.67
CA CYS A 450 -3.40 -8.22 -0.46
C CYS A 450 -3.31 -9.62 -1.06
N ASP A 451 -2.30 -9.85 -1.89
CA ASP A 451 -2.04 -11.12 -2.57
C ASP A 451 -1.63 -12.23 -1.56
N ASN A 452 -1.15 -11.85 -0.37
CA ASN A 452 -0.98 -12.76 0.74
C ASN A 452 -2.34 -13.31 1.22
N PHE A 453 -2.57 -14.59 0.96
CA PHE A 453 -3.77 -15.35 1.30
C PHE A 453 -4.15 -15.30 2.79
N MET A 454 -3.16 -15.21 3.69
CA MET A 454 -3.39 -15.11 5.14
C MET A 454 -3.76 -13.69 5.61
N CYS A 455 -3.77 -12.71 4.71
CA CYS A 455 -4.05 -11.31 5.01
C CYS A 455 -5.34 -10.82 4.33
N ARG A 456 -5.37 -10.87 2.99
CA ARG A 456 -6.49 -10.40 2.14
C ARG A 456 -7.07 -9.06 2.64
N GLY A 457 -6.20 -8.12 3.00
CA GLY A 457 -6.57 -6.76 3.44
C GLY A 457 -6.64 -5.80 2.26
N HIS A 458 -7.59 -4.85 2.28
CA HIS A 458 -7.78 -3.91 1.17
C HIS A 458 -6.47 -3.20 0.82
N LEU A 459 -6.19 -3.01 -0.47
CA LEU A 459 -5.15 -2.11 -0.94
C LEU A 459 -5.73 -0.71 -1.10
N VAL A 460 -4.94 0.29 -0.73
CA VAL A 460 -5.20 1.71 -0.93
C VAL A 460 -4.08 2.31 -1.77
N ASP A 461 -4.39 3.20 -2.70
CA ASP A 461 -3.35 3.93 -3.43
C ASP A 461 -2.61 4.87 -2.48
N SER A 462 -1.34 5.14 -2.80
CA SER A 462 -0.45 5.90 -1.91
C SER A 462 -0.54 7.42 -2.08
N ILE A 463 -1.36 7.94 -3.01
CA ILE A 463 -1.31 9.35 -3.42
C ILE A 463 -1.90 10.27 -2.36
N ILE A 464 -1.04 11.07 -1.73
CA ILE A 464 -1.44 12.10 -0.79
C ILE A 464 -2.05 13.29 -1.54
N ASN A 465 -3.18 13.79 -1.04
CA ASN A 465 -3.94 14.91 -1.57
C ASN A 465 -3.91 16.09 -0.57
N PHE A 466 -4.28 17.30 -1.01
CA PHE A 466 -4.34 18.45 -0.10
C PHE A 466 -5.32 18.21 1.06
N GLY A 467 -4.83 18.36 2.29
CA GLY A 467 -5.60 18.11 3.51
C GLY A 467 -5.48 16.69 4.07
N GLU A 468 -4.59 15.86 3.52
CA GLU A 468 -4.21 14.55 4.07
C GLU A 468 -2.80 14.61 4.67
N ASP A 469 -2.55 13.79 5.69
CA ASP A 469 -1.23 13.65 6.31
C ASP A 469 -0.24 12.91 5.40
N LEU A 470 1.05 13.22 5.54
CA LEU A 470 2.13 12.49 4.87
C LEU A 470 2.28 11.07 5.48
N PRO A 471 2.80 10.08 4.75
CA PRO A 471 3.06 8.73 5.27
C PRO A 471 4.13 8.76 6.36
N GLU A 472 3.71 8.54 7.62
CA GLU A 472 4.55 8.52 8.83
C GLU A 472 5.84 7.70 8.65
N ASP A 473 5.73 6.45 8.17
CA ASP A 473 6.86 5.55 7.88
C ASP A 473 7.97 6.20 7.02
N ASP A 474 7.59 7.00 6.03
CA ASP A 474 8.50 7.58 5.03
C ASP A 474 8.91 9.03 5.40
N LEU A 475 8.08 9.75 6.17
CA LEU A 475 8.41 11.06 6.73
C LEU A 475 9.42 10.95 7.89
N ASP A 476 9.23 10.00 8.81
CA ASP A 476 10.16 9.76 9.91
C ASP A 476 11.54 9.35 9.37
N ARG A 477 11.60 8.49 8.34
CA ARG A 477 12.84 8.15 7.63
C ARG A 477 13.51 9.40 7.05
N ALA A 478 12.75 10.28 6.41
CA ALA A 478 13.29 11.52 5.85
C ALA A 478 13.90 12.44 6.93
N PHE A 479 13.26 12.57 8.10
CA PHE A 479 13.81 13.35 9.21
C PHE A 479 14.95 12.66 9.97
N ASP A 480 14.97 11.34 10.10
CA ASP A 480 16.09 10.59 10.69
C ASP A 480 17.36 10.74 9.82
N GLU A 481 17.21 10.68 8.50
CA GLU A 481 18.32 10.85 7.54
C GLU A 481 18.77 12.31 7.43
N ALA A 482 17.82 13.27 7.42
CA ALA A 482 18.14 14.68 7.60
C ALA A 482 18.84 14.94 8.94
N GLY A 483 18.46 14.26 10.01
CA GLY A 483 19.09 14.30 11.33
C GLY A 483 20.56 13.84 11.33
N LYS A 484 20.93 12.92 10.43
CA LYS A 484 22.32 12.45 10.22
C LYS A 484 23.12 13.35 9.26
N SER A 485 22.45 13.97 8.29
CA SER A 485 23.10 14.63 7.14
C SER A 485 24.03 15.81 7.45
N ASP A 486 25.18 15.91 6.79
CA ASP A 486 26.03 17.11 6.78
C ASP A 486 25.95 17.93 5.47
N LEU A 487 25.29 17.39 4.45
CA LEU A 487 25.02 18.02 3.16
C LEU A 487 23.65 17.59 2.60
N CYS A 488 22.75 18.54 2.39
CA CYS A 488 21.48 18.31 1.69
C CYS A 488 21.49 19.05 0.35
N ILE A 489 21.18 18.34 -0.74
CA ILE A 489 21.09 18.90 -2.10
C ILE A 489 19.63 18.88 -2.56
N VAL A 490 19.02 20.06 -2.71
CA VAL A 490 17.67 20.21 -3.27
C VAL A 490 17.74 20.29 -4.78
N LEU A 491 17.03 19.41 -5.48
CA LEU A 491 16.96 19.34 -6.94
C LEU A 491 15.52 19.61 -7.41
N GLY A 492 15.29 20.76 -8.04
CA GLY A 492 14.03 21.03 -8.75
C GLY A 492 12.79 21.16 -7.86
N SER A 493 12.94 21.59 -6.60
CA SER A 493 11.80 21.90 -5.72
C SER A 493 11.73 23.38 -5.35
N SER A 494 10.53 23.94 -5.44
CA SER A 494 10.17 25.27 -4.92
C SER A 494 10.20 25.41 -3.39
N LEU A 495 10.28 24.29 -2.64
CA LEU A 495 10.24 24.26 -1.16
C LEU A 495 9.05 25.01 -0.50
N ARG A 496 7.86 24.91 -1.10
CA ARG A 496 6.60 25.55 -0.63
C ARG A 496 5.59 24.60 0.04
N VAL A 497 5.99 23.36 0.39
CA VAL A 497 5.06 22.32 0.85
C VAL A 497 5.57 21.68 2.15
N THR A 498 5.16 22.25 3.28
CA THR A 498 5.35 21.73 4.64
C THR A 498 4.44 20.52 4.90
N PRO A 499 4.86 19.50 5.68
CA PRO A 499 6.15 19.39 6.37
C PRO A 499 7.28 18.76 5.54
N ALA A 500 7.09 18.52 4.24
CA ALA A 500 8.15 17.99 3.38
C ALA A 500 9.29 19.01 3.14
N ALA A 501 8.97 20.30 2.99
CA ALA A 501 9.97 21.38 2.84
C ALA A 501 10.81 21.61 4.11
N ASP A 502 10.29 21.23 5.27
CA ASP A 502 10.93 21.35 6.58
C ASP A 502 12.11 20.35 6.72
N VAL A 503 12.17 19.30 5.88
CA VAL A 503 13.26 18.31 5.86
C VAL A 503 14.61 18.96 5.50
N PRO A 504 14.80 19.63 4.34
CA PRO A 504 16.03 20.36 4.06
C PRO A 504 16.27 21.55 5.01
N GLU A 505 15.21 22.19 5.52
CA GLU A 505 15.33 23.25 6.55
C GLU A 505 15.99 22.70 7.83
N SER A 506 15.59 21.51 8.29
CA SER A 506 16.17 20.87 9.48
C SER A 506 17.65 20.51 9.35
N VAL A 507 18.16 20.28 8.12
CA VAL A 507 19.59 20.09 7.87
C VAL A 507 20.36 21.41 8.01
N MET A 508 19.75 22.51 7.56
CA MET A 508 20.30 23.86 7.67
C MET A 508 20.30 24.37 9.13
N GLU A 509 19.18 24.21 9.86
CA GLU A 509 19.03 24.68 11.25
C GLU A 509 20.09 24.09 12.20
N LYS A 510 20.51 22.85 11.98
CA LYS A 510 21.55 22.18 12.78
C LYS A 510 22.99 22.46 12.33
N GLY A 511 23.19 23.29 11.29
CA GLY A 511 24.50 23.66 10.74
C GLY A 511 25.06 22.73 9.66
N GLY A 512 24.24 21.88 9.04
CA GLY A 512 24.60 21.18 7.80
C GLY A 512 24.51 22.10 6.58
N LYS A 513 25.22 21.77 5.51
CA LYS A 513 25.19 22.57 4.27
C LYS A 513 23.91 22.28 3.48
N LEU A 514 23.16 23.32 3.13
CA LEU A 514 22.04 23.24 2.19
C LEU A 514 22.46 23.79 0.82
N VAL A 515 22.26 23.02 -0.25
CA VAL A 515 22.49 23.40 -1.64
C VAL A 515 21.16 23.38 -2.38
N ILE A 516 20.87 24.42 -3.17
CA ILE A 516 19.57 24.57 -3.87
C ILE A 516 19.80 24.73 -5.38
N CYS A 517 19.57 23.66 -6.13
CA CYS A 517 19.60 23.64 -7.58
C CYS A 517 18.18 23.79 -8.12
N ASN A 518 17.80 24.99 -8.55
CA ASN A 518 16.45 25.29 -9.05
C ASN A 518 16.44 26.56 -9.93
N LEU A 519 15.61 26.60 -10.96
CA LEU A 519 15.47 27.79 -11.83
C LEU A 519 14.87 28.99 -11.09
N GLN A 520 13.93 28.75 -10.18
CA GLN A 520 13.25 29.79 -9.38
C GLN A 520 13.86 29.88 -7.98
N LYS A 521 13.78 31.05 -7.32
CA LYS A 521 14.14 31.14 -5.90
C LYS A 521 13.11 30.45 -4.99
N THR A 522 13.56 30.01 -3.83
CA THR A 522 12.79 29.25 -2.83
C THR A 522 12.85 29.97 -1.46
N PRO A 523 11.99 29.63 -0.48
CA PRO A 523 12.02 30.25 0.84
C PRO A 523 13.32 30.07 1.63
N LEU A 524 14.17 29.10 1.25
CA LEU A 524 15.41 28.78 1.97
C LEU A 524 16.68 29.33 1.31
N ASN A 525 16.58 30.07 0.20
CA ASN A 525 17.76 30.60 -0.50
C ASN A 525 18.63 31.52 0.38
N ASP A 526 18.01 32.38 1.19
CA ASP A 526 18.72 33.33 2.08
C ASP A 526 19.61 32.64 3.15
N GLY A 527 19.35 31.36 3.45
CA GLY A 527 20.12 30.57 4.41
C GLY A 527 20.96 29.45 3.78
N CYS A 528 20.84 29.21 2.47
CA CYS A 528 21.55 28.11 1.83
C CYS A 528 23.04 28.42 1.66
N ALA A 529 23.87 27.38 1.68
CA ALA A 529 25.31 27.50 1.50
C ALA A 529 25.70 27.71 0.02
N LEU A 530 24.82 27.32 -0.92
CA LEU A 530 25.03 27.45 -2.37
C LEU A 530 23.70 27.38 -3.12
N GLU A 531 23.33 28.43 -3.85
CA GLU A 531 22.28 28.39 -4.88
C GLU A 531 22.89 28.14 -6.27
N ILE A 532 22.23 27.33 -7.10
CA ILE A 532 22.60 27.06 -8.51
C ILE A 532 21.36 27.22 -9.39
N HIS A 533 21.40 28.18 -10.30
CA HIS A 533 20.30 28.55 -11.20
C HIS A 533 20.56 28.06 -12.64
N LYS A 534 20.23 26.78 -12.87
CA LYS A 534 20.39 26.06 -14.15
C LYS A 534 19.36 24.92 -14.25
N GLN A 535 19.18 24.30 -15.43
CA GLN A 535 18.34 23.09 -15.56
C GLN A 535 18.99 21.89 -14.85
N ILE A 536 18.17 21.02 -14.25
CA ILE A 536 18.67 19.97 -13.34
C ILE A 536 19.55 18.93 -14.04
N ASP A 537 19.25 18.56 -15.29
CA ASP A 537 20.10 17.64 -16.05
C ASP A 537 21.49 18.22 -16.31
N ASP A 538 21.61 19.51 -16.67
CA ASP A 538 22.90 20.19 -16.89
C ASP A 538 23.77 20.15 -15.61
N VAL A 539 23.16 20.46 -14.46
CA VAL A 539 23.81 20.44 -13.14
C VAL A 539 24.32 19.03 -12.83
N MET A 540 23.48 18.01 -13.03
CA MET A 540 23.82 16.63 -12.68
C MET A 540 24.84 16.00 -13.63
N VAL A 541 24.81 16.32 -14.93
CA VAL A 541 25.85 15.93 -15.90
C VAL A 541 27.18 16.62 -15.57
N GLY A 542 27.16 17.93 -15.32
CA GLY A 542 28.34 18.71 -14.99
C GLY A 542 28.97 18.29 -13.65
N LEU A 543 28.16 17.79 -12.72
CA LEU A 543 28.60 17.17 -11.46
C LEU A 543 29.17 15.77 -11.66
N ALA A 544 28.49 14.89 -12.40
CA ALA A 544 28.97 13.53 -12.70
C ALA A 544 30.36 13.56 -13.36
N THR A 545 30.54 14.45 -14.34
CA THR A 545 31.83 14.70 -15.01
C THR A 545 32.95 15.06 -14.01
N ARG A 546 32.67 15.94 -13.04
CA ARG A 546 33.64 16.39 -12.02
C ARG A 546 33.92 15.37 -10.92
N LEU A 547 32.99 14.44 -10.71
CA LEU A 547 33.17 13.28 -9.84
C LEU A 547 33.87 12.11 -10.55
N GLY A 548 34.07 12.18 -11.88
CA GLY A 548 34.65 11.11 -12.69
C GLY A 548 33.69 9.94 -12.93
N LEU A 549 32.38 10.18 -12.87
CA LEU A 549 31.35 9.14 -12.88
C LEU A 549 30.76 8.96 -14.28
N GLU A 550 30.88 7.74 -14.81
CA GLU A 550 30.08 7.28 -15.95
C GLU A 550 28.60 7.21 -15.54
N ILE A 551 27.73 7.87 -16.32
CA ILE A 551 26.30 7.90 -16.06
C ILE A 551 25.67 6.61 -16.61
N PRO A 552 25.05 5.75 -15.77
CA PRO A 552 24.48 4.49 -16.23
C PRO A 552 23.31 4.73 -17.19
N GLN A 553 23.26 3.95 -18.27
CA GLN A 553 22.10 3.94 -19.16
C GLN A 553 20.86 3.38 -18.43
N PHE A 554 19.68 3.86 -18.80
CA PHE A 554 18.43 3.30 -18.29
C PHE A 554 18.17 1.92 -18.92
N THR A 555 17.82 0.93 -18.10
CA THR A 555 17.54 -0.45 -18.52
C THR A 555 16.24 -0.91 -17.88
N VAL A 556 15.31 -1.47 -18.65
CA VAL A 556 14.04 -1.97 -18.09
C VAL A 556 14.31 -3.30 -17.39
N LYS A 557 14.23 -3.31 -16.06
CA LYS A 557 14.40 -4.52 -15.24
C LYS A 557 13.05 -5.13 -14.87
N ARG A 558 12.91 -6.44 -15.05
CA ARG A 558 11.73 -7.25 -14.66
C ARG A 558 12.22 -8.53 -13.97
N ARG A 559 11.67 -8.91 -12.81
CA ARG A 559 11.94 -10.23 -12.22
C ARG A 559 10.80 -11.20 -12.55
N LEU A 560 11.14 -12.38 -13.02
CA LEU A 560 10.20 -13.42 -13.43
C LEU A 560 10.42 -14.67 -12.60
N ALA A 561 9.43 -15.06 -11.80
CA ALA A 561 9.41 -16.38 -11.17
C ALA A 561 8.73 -17.39 -12.09
N VAL A 562 9.40 -18.52 -12.34
CA VAL A 562 8.80 -19.73 -12.90
C VAL A 562 8.77 -20.77 -11.78
N MET A 563 7.56 -21.18 -11.40
CA MET A 563 7.29 -22.12 -10.31
C MET A 563 6.71 -23.40 -10.89
N VAL A 564 7.38 -24.52 -10.67
CA VAL A 564 7.04 -25.85 -11.21
C VAL A 564 6.71 -26.78 -10.05
N THR A 565 5.53 -27.39 -10.08
CA THR A 565 5.17 -28.52 -9.20
C THR A 565 5.11 -29.83 -10.01
N GLU A 566 4.64 -30.92 -9.41
CA GLU A 566 4.28 -32.13 -10.17
C GLU A 566 2.98 -32.00 -10.97
N LYS A 567 2.19 -30.93 -10.72
CA LYS A 567 0.83 -30.74 -11.22
C LYS A 567 0.67 -29.52 -12.11
N ASP A 568 1.48 -28.48 -11.94
CA ASP A 568 1.32 -27.21 -12.62
C ASP A 568 2.64 -26.44 -12.81
N ILE A 569 2.62 -25.48 -13.74
CA ILE A 569 3.67 -24.49 -13.97
C ILE A 569 3.02 -23.11 -13.87
N THR A 570 3.40 -22.34 -12.85
CA THR A 570 2.96 -20.96 -12.65
C THR A 570 4.07 -19.98 -13.04
N ILE A 571 3.76 -19.04 -13.93
CA ILE A 571 4.60 -17.92 -14.32
C ILE A 571 4.09 -16.66 -13.59
N GLN A 572 4.99 -15.94 -12.93
CA GLN A 572 4.63 -14.74 -12.16
C GLN A 572 5.69 -13.65 -12.30
N GLY A 573 5.24 -12.43 -12.61
CA GLY A 573 6.08 -11.24 -12.51
C GLY A 573 6.24 -10.80 -11.06
N LEU A 574 7.45 -10.38 -10.68
CA LEU A 574 7.80 -9.88 -9.35
C LEU A 574 8.43 -8.49 -9.45
N ASP A 575 8.18 -7.66 -8.44
CA ASP A 575 8.82 -6.38 -8.29
C ASP A 575 10.33 -6.54 -8.00
N VAL A 576 11.13 -5.62 -8.55
CA VAL A 576 12.60 -5.69 -8.45
C VAL A 576 13.10 -5.34 -7.04
N ALA A 577 12.40 -4.45 -6.32
CA ALA A 577 12.80 -3.96 -5.00
C ALA A 577 11.97 -4.55 -3.85
N LEU A 578 10.73 -4.97 -4.09
CA LEU A 578 9.77 -5.39 -3.05
C LEU A 578 9.51 -6.91 -2.99
N ASP A 579 9.96 -7.70 -3.97
CA ASP A 579 9.65 -9.13 -4.19
C ASP A 579 8.14 -9.48 -4.26
N THR A 580 7.26 -8.47 -4.24
CA THR A 580 5.80 -8.65 -4.36
C THR A 580 5.38 -8.91 -5.82
N PRO A 581 4.25 -9.61 -6.06
CA PRO A 581 3.69 -9.78 -7.40
C PRO A 581 3.52 -8.45 -8.16
N TYR A 582 4.14 -8.38 -9.34
CA TYR A 582 4.10 -7.24 -10.25
C TYR A 582 3.65 -7.73 -11.63
N SER A 583 2.44 -7.37 -12.04
CA SER A 583 1.95 -7.59 -13.40
C SER A 583 2.75 -6.72 -14.37
N PHE A 584 3.42 -7.34 -15.35
CA PHE A 584 4.08 -6.64 -16.49
C PHE A 584 3.86 -7.34 -17.83
N MET A 585 3.03 -8.37 -17.82
CA MET A 585 2.68 -9.21 -18.97
C MET A 585 1.22 -8.95 -19.33
N ARG A 586 0.92 -8.98 -20.63
CA ARG A 586 -0.44 -9.04 -21.17
C ARG A 586 -0.89 -10.50 -21.34
N GLN A 587 0.04 -11.37 -21.73
CA GLN A 587 -0.19 -12.79 -21.98
C GLN A 587 1.09 -13.60 -21.76
N VAL A 588 0.96 -14.90 -21.55
CA VAL A 588 2.06 -15.86 -21.55
C VAL A 588 1.66 -17.04 -22.44
N GLU A 589 2.44 -17.30 -23.49
CA GLU A 589 2.32 -18.54 -24.28
C GLU A 589 3.38 -19.54 -23.78
N VAL A 590 2.97 -20.79 -23.58
CA VAL A 590 3.87 -21.86 -23.13
C VAL A 590 3.78 -23.03 -24.10
N LYS A 591 4.92 -23.42 -24.66
CA LYS A 591 5.09 -24.55 -25.59
C LYS A 591 6.08 -25.53 -24.97
N LEU A 592 5.63 -26.70 -24.56
CA LEU A 592 6.50 -27.70 -23.92
C LEU A 592 6.36 -29.07 -24.57
N MET A 593 7.49 -29.78 -24.66
CA MET A 593 7.64 -31.08 -25.30
C MET A 593 8.40 -32.04 -24.37
N GLN A 594 8.05 -33.32 -24.39
CA GLN A 594 8.80 -34.39 -23.72
C GLN A 594 9.08 -35.55 -24.68
N LYS A 595 10.16 -36.31 -24.44
CA LYS A 595 10.52 -37.46 -25.29
C LYS A 595 9.72 -38.70 -24.87
N HIS A 596 8.97 -39.26 -25.80
CA HIS A 596 8.26 -40.53 -25.66
C HIS A 596 8.63 -41.43 -26.87
N ASP A 597 8.94 -42.70 -26.63
CA ASP A 597 9.20 -43.69 -27.69
C ASP A 597 10.31 -43.24 -28.66
N GLY A 598 11.32 -42.53 -28.13
CA GLY A 598 12.43 -41.97 -28.91
C GLY A 598 12.17 -40.60 -29.56
N LYS A 599 10.91 -40.15 -29.67
CA LYS A 599 10.52 -38.89 -30.35
C LYS A 599 10.03 -37.84 -29.35
N TYR A 600 10.27 -36.56 -29.63
CA TYR A 600 9.58 -35.50 -28.87
C TYR A 600 8.10 -35.44 -29.26
N LYS A 601 7.23 -35.29 -28.27
CA LYS A 601 5.79 -35.03 -28.42
C LYS A 601 5.47 -33.73 -27.66
N GLU A 602 4.58 -32.91 -28.22
CA GLU A 602 4.02 -31.73 -27.55
C GLU A 602 3.18 -32.21 -26.35
N ILE A 603 3.38 -31.61 -25.17
CA ILE A 603 2.65 -31.94 -23.93
C ILE A 603 1.84 -30.76 -23.39
N VAL A 604 2.26 -29.52 -23.67
CA VAL A 604 1.55 -28.28 -23.32
C VAL A 604 1.70 -27.29 -24.47
N LYS A 605 0.59 -26.65 -24.85
CA LYS A 605 0.55 -25.54 -25.79
C LYS A 605 -0.66 -24.67 -25.50
N GLU A 606 -0.45 -23.67 -24.65
CA GLU A 606 -1.52 -22.77 -24.20
C GLU A 606 -1.08 -21.31 -24.27
N VAL A 607 -2.05 -20.43 -24.51
CA VAL A 607 -1.87 -18.97 -24.47
C VAL A 607 -2.75 -18.42 -23.36
N LEU A 608 -2.14 -18.09 -22.23
CA LEU A 608 -2.84 -17.53 -21.07
C LEU A 608 -2.90 -16.01 -21.18
N THR A 609 -4.09 -15.43 -21.07
CA THR A 609 -4.34 -13.98 -21.21
C THR A 609 -4.80 -13.31 -19.91
N LYS A 610 -4.77 -14.03 -18.79
CA LYS A 610 -5.27 -13.59 -17.48
C LYS A 610 -4.38 -14.15 -16.37
N GLU A 611 -4.02 -13.31 -15.40
CA GLU A 611 -3.30 -13.74 -14.18
C GLU A 611 -4.24 -14.48 -13.19
N PRO A 612 -3.74 -15.47 -12.42
CA PRO A 612 -2.36 -15.99 -12.43
C PRO A 612 -2.09 -16.85 -13.67
N TYR A 613 -0.89 -16.73 -14.25
CA TYR A 613 -0.50 -17.51 -15.43
C TYR A 613 -0.05 -18.93 -15.02
N SER A 614 -0.99 -19.82 -14.69
CA SER A 614 -0.71 -21.23 -14.36
C SER A 614 -1.31 -22.21 -15.37
N ILE A 615 -0.58 -23.28 -15.69
CA ILE A 615 -0.98 -24.36 -16.61
C ILE A 615 -0.78 -25.71 -15.93
N ALA A 616 -1.73 -26.64 -16.10
CA ALA A 616 -1.61 -28.00 -15.58
C ALA A 616 -0.61 -28.85 -16.38
N ILE A 617 0.29 -29.55 -15.68
CA ILE A 617 1.16 -30.57 -16.26
C ILE A 617 0.33 -31.85 -16.50
N PRO A 618 0.34 -32.46 -17.69
CA PRO A 618 -0.39 -33.70 -17.95
C PRO A 618 0.09 -34.84 -17.05
N LYS A 619 -0.84 -35.61 -16.46
CA LYS A 619 -0.58 -36.69 -15.48
C LYS A 619 0.38 -37.81 -15.93
N MET A 620 0.71 -37.89 -17.23
CA MET A 620 1.66 -38.86 -17.78
C MET A 620 3.08 -38.30 -17.99
N THR A 621 3.25 -36.98 -17.88
CA THR A 621 4.54 -36.30 -17.91
C THR A 621 5.33 -36.66 -16.65
N ARG A 622 6.61 -37.02 -16.79
CA ARG A 622 7.49 -37.27 -15.63
C ARG A 622 8.72 -36.37 -15.72
N LEU A 623 8.84 -35.43 -14.79
CA LEU A 623 10.03 -34.59 -14.67
C LEU A 623 11.22 -35.49 -14.26
N SER A 624 12.29 -35.49 -15.05
CA SER A 624 13.53 -36.20 -14.72
C SER A 624 14.74 -35.63 -15.49
N PRO A 625 15.97 -35.65 -14.93
CA PRO A 625 17.18 -35.23 -15.65
C PRO A 625 17.48 -36.06 -16.91
N GLN A 626 17.03 -37.32 -16.96
CA GLN A 626 17.24 -38.24 -18.09
C GLN A 626 16.22 -38.03 -19.23
N ASN A 627 15.08 -37.41 -18.94
CA ASN A 627 14.06 -37.06 -19.92
C ASN A 627 13.38 -35.73 -19.52
N PRO A 628 14.10 -34.59 -19.56
CA PRO A 628 13.55 -33.32 -19.14
C PRO A 628 12.47 -32.85 -20.12
N VAL A 629 11.48 -32.14 -19.60
CA VAL A 629 10.56 -31.35 -20.42
C VAL A 629 11.34 -30.18 -21.01
N LYS A 630 11.18 -29.91 -22.32
CA LYS A 630 11.88 -28.83 -23.02
C LYS A 630 10.93 -28.01 -23.87
N GLY A 631 11.22 -26.72 -24.03
CA GLY A 631 10.45 -25.84 -24.91
C GLY A 631 10.68 -24.37 -24.60
N GLU A 632 9.62 -23.57 -24.69
CA GLU A 632 9.67 -22.12 -24.68
C GLU A 632 8.51 -21.53 -23.87
N ILE A 633 8.79 -20.45 -23.13
CA ILE A 633 7.82 -19.60 -22.43
C ILE A 633 7.92 -18.20 -23.05
N CYS A 634 6.96 -17.83 -23.88
CA CYS A 634 6.91 -16.53 -24.56
C CYS A 634 6.07 -15.54 -23.74
N LEU A 635 6.72 -14.51 -23.21
CA LEU A 635 6.10 -13.44 -22.44
C LEU A 635 5.61 -12.34 -23.39
N GLY A 636 4.30 -12.21 -23.54
CA GLY A 636 3.70 -11.07 -24.20
C GLY A 636 3.69 -9.86 -23.27
N LEU A 637 4.52 -8.86 -23.52
CA LEU A 637 4.77 -7.75 -22.62
C LEU A 637 3.82 -6.57 -22.86
N GLN A 638 3.87 -5.59 -21.96
CA GLN A 638 3.06 -4.36 -22.05
C GLN A 638 3.69 -3.26 -22.93
N GLY A 639 4.90 -3.47 -23.47
CA GLY A 639 5.58 -2.56 -24.40
C GLY A 639 5.57 -1.08 -23.98
N HIS A 640 5.81 -0.81 -22.68
CA HIS A 640 5.74 0.55 -22.14
C HIS A 640 6.83 1.45 -22.72
N TYR A 641 8.05 0.91 -22.84
CA TYR A 641 9.23 1.57 -23.37
C TYR A 641 9.55 1.15 -24.82
N GLY A 642 8.68 0.33 -25.43
CA GLY A 642 8.95 -0.32 -26.71
C GLY A 642 9.72 -1.63 -26.56
N GLU A 643 9.77 -2.22 -25.37
CA GLU A 643 10.36 -3.55 -25.16
C GLU A 643 9.56 -4.62 -25.95
N PRO A 644 10.22 -5.48 -26.76
CA PRO A 644 9.54 -6.55 -27.50
C PRO A 644 9.21 -7.73 -26.59
N ASP A 645 8.24 -8.54 -27.00
CA ASP A 645 7.89 -9.80 -26.34
C ASP A 645 9.13 -10.70 -26.19
N PHE A 646 9.25 -11.38 -25.04
CA PHE A 646 10.47 -12.10 -24.66
C PHE A 646 10.25 -13.61 -24.58
N THR A 647 11.07 -14.41 -25.26
CA THR A 647 11.01 -15.87 -25.21
C THR A 647 12.10 -16.43 -24.28
N LEU A 648 11.68 -17.06 -23.19
CA LEU A 648 12.54 -17.82 -22.28
C LEU A 648 12.64 -19.29 -22.74
N PRO A 649 13.84 -19.80 -23.09
CA PRO A 649 14.03 -21.24 -23.32
C PRO A 649 13.87 -22.00 -21.99
N ALA A 650 12.95 -22.96 -21.95
CA ALA A 650 12.64 -23.76 -20.78
C ALA A 650 13.25 -25.17 -20.88
N THR A 651 13.92 -25.62 -19.81
CA THR A 651 14.27 -27.03 -19.59
C THR A 651 13.96 -27.36 -18.14
N ILE A 652 13.06 -28.32 -17.93
CA ILE A 652 12.46 -28.62 -16.62
C ILE A 652 12.69 -30.11 -16.33
N ASP A 653 13.54 -30.39 -15.33
CA ASP A 653 13.94 -31.73 -14.91
C ASP A 653 13.36 -32.17 -13.56
N LYS A 654 12.84 -31.23 -12.75
CA LYS A 654 12.29 -31.43 -11.40
C LYS A 654 11.35 -30.28 -11.00
N PRO A 655 10.50 -30.46 -9.96
CA PRO A 655 9.80 -29.36 -9.30
C PRO A 655 10.76 -28.34 -8.66
N GLY A 656 10.38 -27.06 -8.63
CA GLY A 656 11.20 -25.97 -8.07
C GLY A 656 10.64 -24.57 -8.32
N ARG A 657 11.36 -23.55 -7.85
CA ARG A 657 11.14 -22.13 -8.22
C ARG A 657 12.47 -21.61 -8.75
N THR A 658 12.46 -21.09 -9.97
CA THR A 658 13.59 -20.34 -10.55
C THR A 658 13.18 -18.89 -10.74
N VAL A 659 14.10 -17.94 -10.51
CA VAL A 659 13.81 -16.51 -10.59
C VAL A 659 14.81 -15.82 -11.51
N TYR A 660 14.33 -15.40 -12.68
CA TYR A 660 15.13 -14.68 -13.67
C TYR A 660 15.04 -13.17 -13.47
N LEU A 661 16.15 -12.46 -13.68
CA LEU A 661 16.17 -11.02 -13.91
C LEU A 661 16.32 -10.75 -15.42
N LEU A 662 15.23 -10.29 -16.03
CA LEU A 662 15.21 -9.85 -17.42
C LEU A 662 15.56 -8.36 -17.47
N SER A 663 16.55 -7.99 -18.28
CA SER A 663 17.03 -6.61 -18.42
C SER A 663 17.05 -6.21 -19.90
N TYR A 664 16.19 -5.26 -20.29
CA TYR A 664 16.12 -4.74 -21.67
C TYR A 664 16.82 -3.40 -21.82
N ASN A 665 17.79 -3.30 -22.73
CA ASN A 665 18.46 -2.05 -23.06
C ASN A 665 17.72 -1.31 -24.19
N LEU A 666 17.29 -0.07 -23.93
CA LEU A 666 16.57 0.75 -24.90
C LEU A 666 17.49 1.27 -26.03
N CYS A 667 18.81 1.29 -25.84
CA CYS A 667 19.76 1.88 -26.78
C CYS A 667 20.18 0.93 -27.92
N ASP A 668 20.25 -0.38 -27.66
CA ASP A 668 20.60 -1.40 -28.66
C ASP A 668 19.44 -2.38 -28.97
N GLY A 669 18.37 -2.36 -28.17
CA GLY A 669 17.20 -3.24 -28.34
C GLY A 669 17.41 -4.68 -27.85
N THR A 670 18.44 -4.95 -27.05
CA THR A 670 18.78 -6.30 -26.59
C THR A 670 18.18 -6.65 -25.22
N TRP A 671 17.95 -7.95 -25.02
CA TRP A 671 17.62 -8.55 -23.73
C TRP A 671 18.85 -9.26 -23.14
N ASN A 672 19.18 -8.94 -21.89
CA ASN A 672 20.04 -9.76 -21.04
C ASN A 672 19.18 -10.51 -20.01
N VAL A 673 19.61 -11.73 -19.63
CA VAL A 673 18.93 -12.59 -18.66
C VAL A 673 19.94 -13.16 -17.68
N GLU A 674 19.68 -12.90 -16.40
CA GLU A 674 20.43 -13.46 -15.28
C GLU A 674 19.52 -14.42 -14.49
N ASP A 675 20.03 -15.58 -14.10
CA ASP A 675 19.33 -16.50 -13.19
C ASP A 675 19.76 -16.19 -11.75
N LEU A 676 18.81 -15.94 -10.86
CA LEU A 676 19.04 -15.52 -9.48
C LEU A 676 18.81 -16.63 -8.44
N GLN A 677 18.17 -17.76 -8.79
CA GLN A 677 17.76 -18.78 -7.80
C GLN A 677 17.53 -20.17 -8.39
#